data_AF-A0A358R282-F1
#
_entry.id   AF-A0A358R282-F1
#
_cell.length_a   1.000
_cell.length_b   1.000
_cell.length_c   1.000
_cell.angle_alpha   90.00
_cell.angle_beta   90.00
_cell.angle_gamma   90.00
#
_symmetry.space_group_name_H-M   'P 1'
#
loop_
_entity.id
_entity.type
_entity.pdbx_description
1 polymer ?
#
loop_
_entity_poly.entity_id
_entity_poly.type
_entity_poly.pdbx_seq_one_letter_code
_entity_poly.pdbx_strand_id
1 'polypeptide(L)'
;MAKKIGVYICSGCGIGDALDIDALAKVATKEYKVPVCQKNAFFCGKEGVEVIKKDIAENEVTYVVIAGCSGRVNYDVFNFGPSVVLERVNLRERVVWTQEPDDEDTQMMAEDYLRITLAKLKNLELPEAYVIENCNKRVMVVGGGLAGMTSAVEVAKAGYEVVLVEKEDSLGGWLKRSYKIAPLNSPYTDPEDTGLEARVKEIEGNSNIKVYTSTTIEKTAGAPGMFDVTLKQGGGTLEEKVGAIILATGAVPYEPSKLGHLGYGASPNVVTQAQFEELAAKGTIARPSDGKAVQKVGFIQCAGSRDQEHLPYCSAACCVESIKQALYVKGQNSEAAVYVFYKDIRSSGQYEHFYKKAQSEGVMFIKADVTGVTDDGGNLTIEANDLLMGSPTMADELDMVVLANGMVPTTAFEDPAYGTEAQEEAACAAADAAPVPAPIIKSNILNLEYRQGPELPSLKYGFPDSHFICFPYETRRTGIYAAGSVRRPMDMSQAVGDATGAALKAVQCIEMTDKGGAVHPRSGDISFPDFQLNRCTQCKRCTEECPFGAINEDEKGNPLPNPTRCRRCGTCMGACPERIISFKNYSVPMLGNMLKSIEVPEEDEEKPRVLIFACENDAIPALDMAGINRLQYSKWVRIIPVRCLGSLNLVWINDAMSKGFDGVLLMGCKHGDDYQCHFMKGSELAGIRLSKVSETLDRLGLESERVYMTEVNVMDYDRIPKIINEFVEKIDKFGPNPMKGF
;
A
#
# COMPACT_ATOMS: atom_id res chain seq x y z
N MET A 1 25.02 27.31 -3.46
CA MET A 1 24.56 28.72 -3.41
C MET A 1 24.41 29.15 -1.97
N ALA A 2 24.63 30.43 -1.63
CA ALA A 2 24.34 30.92 -0.28
C ALA A 2 22.83 30.79 0.00
N LYS A 3 22.47 30.27 1.19
CA LYS A 3 21.06 30.13 1.60
C LYS A 3 20.50 31.51 1.89
N LYS A 4 19.55 31.97 1.08
CA LYS A 4 18.88 33.24 1.28
C LYS A 4 17.50 32.98 1.84
N ILE A 5 17.35 33.14 3.15
CA ILE A 5 16.14 32.76 3.87
C ILE A 5 15.20 33.96 3.94
N GLY A 6 13.93 33.73 3.61
CA GLY A 6 12.83 34.66 3.83
C GLY A 6 11.78 34.04 4.74
N VAL A 7 11.40 34.74 5.81
CA VAL A 7 10.38 34.31 6.77
C VAL A 7 9.14 35.19 6.61
N TYR A 8 8.00 34.56 6.37
CA TYR A 8 6.71 35.22 6.14
C TYR A 8 5.72 34.77 7.21
N ILE A 9 5.34 35.66 8.11
CA ILE A 9 4.51 35.36 9.28
C ILE A 9 3.08 35.85 9.06
N CYS A 10 2.14 34.91 8.96
CA CYS A 10 0.71 35.20 8.90
C CYS A 10 0.19 35.67 10.26
N SER A 11 -0.64 36.71 10.29
CA SER A 11 -1.36 37.14 11.50
C SER A 11 -2.88 36.90 11.44
N GLY A 12 -3.44 36.53 10.29
CA GLY A 12 -4.86 36.21 10.15
C GLY A 12 -5.25 34.86 10.75
N CYS A 13 -6.54 34.50 10.64
CA CYS A 13 -7.10 33.23 11.14
C CYS A 13 -6.94 32.99 12.66
N GLY A 14 -6.89 34.06 13.45
CA GLY A 14 -6.72 34.01 14.91
C GLY A 14 -5.26 33.97 15.38
N ILE A 15 -4.28 34.01 14.46
CA ILE A 15 -2.86 33.90 14.85
C ILE A 15 -2.40 35.17 15.58
N GLY A 16 -2.62 36.35 15.00
CA GLY A 16 -2.25 37.63 15.60
C GLY A 16 -3.14 38.07 16.75
N ASP A 17 -4.29 37.42 16.92
CA ASP A 17 -5.17 37.64 18.08
C ASP A 17 -4.65 36.86 19.31
N ALA A 18 -3.88 35.79 19.10
CA ALA A 18 -3.41 34.89 20.14
C ALA A 18 -1.90 34.97 20.42
N LEU A 19 -1.10 35.51 19.49
CA LEU A 19 0.36 35.52 19.54
C LEU A 19 0.92 36.93 19.29
N ASP A 20 2.04 37.25 19.95
CA ASP A 20 2.85 38.41 19.62
C ASP A 20 3.69 38.14 18.36
N ILE A 21 3.22 38.68 17.24
CA ILE A 21 3.87 38.56 15.93
C ILE A 21 5.21 39.29 15.87
N ASP A 22 5.38 40.37 16.63
CA ASP A 22 6.65 41.09 16.70
C ASP A 22 7.70 40.32 17.50
N ALA A 23 7.30 39.63 18.57
CA ALA A 23 8.16 38.68 19.27
C ALA A 23 8.58 37.52 18.35
N LEU A 24 7.65 36.91 17.61
CA LEU A 24 7.97 35.87 16.63
C LEU A 24 8.93 36.36 15.54
N ALA A 25 8.74 37.59 15.04
CA ALA A 25 9.65 38.18 14.06
C ALA A 25 11.06 38.42 14.63
N LYS A 26 11.19 38.69 15.94
CA LYS A 26 12.49 38.80 16.62
C LYS A 26 13.23 37.47 16.66
N VAL A 27 12.55 36.34 16.80
CA VAL A 27 13.21 35.01 16.69
C VAL A 27 13.92 34.88 15.33
N ALA A 28 13.23 35.18 14.24
CA ALA A 28 13.83 35.14 12.91
C ALA A 28 14.96 36.17 12.72
N THR A 29 14.73 37.43 13.09
CA THR A 29 15.64 38.55 12.76
C THR A 29 16.79 38.75 13.75
N LYS A 30 16.62 38.39 15.03
CA LYS A 30 17.63 38.58 16.09
C LYS A 30 18.39 37.30 16.39
N GLU A 31 17.70 36.18 16.61
CA GLU A 31 18.37 34.91 16.94
C GLU A 31 19.01 34.28 15.70
N TYR A 32 18.26 34.21 14.60
CA TYR A 32 18.71 33.57 13.36
C TYR A 32 19.22 34.54 12.28
N LYS A 33 19.12 35.85 12.53
CA LYS A 33 19.61 36.90 11.63
C LYS A 33 19.10 36.76 10.19
N VAL A 34 17.85 36.33 10.03
CA VAL A 34 17.19 36.20 8.73
C VAL A 34 17.03 37.59 8.11
N PRO A 35 17.51 37.82 6.87
CA PRO A 35 17.54 39.14 6.26
C PRO A 35 16.16 39.64 5.82
N VAL A 36 15.28 38.74 5.37
CA VAL A 36 13.92 39.05 4.93
C VAL A 36 12.94 38.46 5.92
N CYS A 37 12.23 39.31 6.66
CA CYS A 37 11.16 38.90 7.56
C CYS A 37 9.94 39.81 7.36
N GLN A 38 8.86 39.26 6.81
CA GLN A 38 7.65 39.99 6.49
C GLN A 38 6.47 39.49 7.29
N LYS A 39 5.53 40.40 7.58
CA LYS A 39 4.29 40.12 8.33
C LYS A 39 3.10 40.54 7.48
N ASN A 40 2.09 39.71 7.39
CA ASN A 40 0.85 40.03 6.68
C ASN A 40 -0.30 39.21 7.30
N ALA A 41 -1.52 39.70 7.25
CA ALA A 41 -2.68 38.91 7.68
C ALA A 41 -2.82 37.62 6.86
N PHE A 42 -2.63 37.67 5.54
CA PHE A 42 -2.91 36.55 4.64
C PHE A 42 -1.89 36.42 3.50
N PHE A 43 -0.79 35.69 3.74
CA PHE A 43 0.15 35.37 2.65
C PHE A 43 -0.42 34.42 1.60
N CYS A 44 -1.53 33.73 1.88
CA CYS A 44 -2.23 32.88 0.90
C CYS A 44 -3.12 33.68 -0.08
N GLY A 45 -3.37 34.96 0.22
CA GLY A 45 -4.07 35.85 -0.71
C GLY A 45 -3.18 36.22 -1.90
N LYS A 46 -3.80 36.67 -2.99
CA LYS A 46 -3.10 37.06 -4.22
C LYS A 46 -1.95 38.02 -3.96
N GLU A 47 -2.19 39.08 -3.20
CA GLU A 47 -1.17 40.09 -2.88
C GLU A 47 -0.01 39.51 -2.07
N GLY A 48 -0.30 38.67 -1.07
CA GLY A 48 0.71 38.02 -0.24
C GLY A 48 1.60 37.06 -1.03
N VAL A 49 1.02 36.28 -1.94
CA VAL A 49 1.78 35.40 -2.84
C VAL A 49 2.68 36.20 -3.78
N GLU A 50 2.19 37.31 -4.33
CA GLU A 50 3.00 38.15 -5.23
C GLU A 50 4.16 38.83 -4.51
N VAL A 51 4.02 39.19 -3.23
CA VAL A 51 5.14 39.65 -2.40
C VAL A 51 6.23 38.59 -2.31
N ILE A 52 5.88 37.34 -1.98
CA ILE A 52 6.86 36.25 -1.88
C ILE A 52 7.53 35.99 -3.23
N LYS A 53 6.75 35.96 -4.33
CA LYS A 53 7.30 35.78 -5.68
C LYS A 53 8.24 36.91 -6.08
N LYS A 54 7.95 38.15 -5.67
CA LYS A 54 8.82 39.29 -5.94
C LYS A 54 10.17 39.12 -5.26
N ASP A 55 10.20 38.79 -3.97
CA ASP A 55 11.44 38.55 -3.21
C ASP A 55 12.27 37.39 -3.82
N ILE A 56 11.59 36.36 -4.36
CA ILE A 56 12.23 35.27 -5.10
C ILE A 56 12.80 35.77 -6.44
N ALA A 57 12.03 36.54 -7.21
CA ALA A 57 12.43 37.04 -8.53
C ALA A 57 13.60 38.04 -8.46
N GLU A 58 13.65 38.83 -7.40
CA GLU A 58 14.75 39.75 -7.07
C GLU A 58 15.99 38.99 -6.52
N ASN A 59 15.90 37.65 -6.41
CA ASN A 59 16.93 36.76 -5.88
C ASN A 59 17.34 37.13 -4.44
N GLU A 60 16.41 37.69 -3.66
CA GLU A 60 16.59 37.99 -2.25
C GLU A 60 16.29 36.76 -1.39
N VAL A 61 15.45 35.83 -1.88
CA VAL A 61 15.02 34.63 -1.17
C VAL A 61 15.11 33.39 -2.07
N THR A 62 15.73 32.33 -1.56
CA THR A 62 15.76 30.98 -2.16
C THR A 62 15.20 29.90 -1.22
N TYR A 63 15.07 30.23 0.07
CA TYR A 63 14.48 29.41 1.12
C TYR A 63 13.32 30.18 1.75
N VAL A 64 12.11 29.77 1.41
CA VAL A 64 10.86 30.38 1.89
C VAL A 64 10.37 29.63 3.12
N VAL A 65 10.19 30.34 4.22
CA VAL A 65 9.54 29.84 5.43
C VAL A 65 8.22 30.57 5.61
N ILE A 66 7.12 29.84 5.60
CA ILE A 66 5.79 30.42 5.86
C ILE A 66 5.30 29.96 7.22
N ALA A 67 5.18 30.90 8.14
CA ALA A 67 4.64 30.67 9.47
C ALA A 67 3.15 31.03 9.48
N GLY A 68 2.29 30.03 9.58
CA GLY A 68 0.85 30.17 9.41
C GLY A 68 0.12 28.84 9.59
N CYS A 69 -0.71 28.47 8.63
CA CYS A 69 -1.41 27.18 8.64
C CYS A 69 -0.49 26.00 8.31
N SER A 70 -0.95 24.78 8.65
CA SER A 70 -0.36 23.51 8.26
C SER A 70 0.07 23.50 6.79
N GLY A 71 1.16 22.81 6.50
CA GLY A 71 1.59 22.56 5.12
C GLY A 71 0.62 21.73 4.29
N ARG A 72 -0.40 21.13 4.92
CA ARG A 72 -1.51 20.43 4.24
C ARG A 72 -2.62 21.38 3.77
N VAL A 73 -2.58 22.64 4.19
CA VAL A 73 -3.56 23.67 3.82
C VAL A 73 -2.92 24.65 2.83
N ASN A 74 -3.62 24.96 1.74
CA ASN A 74 -3.13 25.84 0.67
C ASN A 74 -1.79 25.38 0.06
N TYR A 75 -1.57 24.06 -0.01
CA TYR A 75 -0.33 23.47 -0.54
C TYR A 75 -0.11 23.80 -2.02
N ASP A 76 -1.21 24.00 -2.76
CA ASP A 76 -1.27 24.39 -4.16
C ASP A 76 -0.96 25.89 -4.37
N VAL A 77 -1.44 26.74 -3.46
CA VAL A 77 -1.18 28.18 -3.47
C VAL A 77 0.30 28.46 -3.20
N PHE A 78 0.87 27.77 -2.21
CA PHE A 78 2.27 27.91 -1.84
C PHE A 78 3.15 26.93 -2.61
N ASN A 79 3.18 27.09 -3.93
CA ASN A 79 4.06 26.36 -4.81
C ASN A 79 4.85 27.34 -5.67
N PHE A 80 6.13 27.52 -5.34
CA PHE A 80 7.02 28.49 -6.00
C PHE A 80 7.99 27.84 -6.99
N GLY A 81 7.75 26.57 -7.35
CA GLY A 81 8.59 25.83 -8.29
C GLY A 81 9.78 25.09 -7.64
N PRO A 82 10.46 24.23 -8.41
CA PRO A 82 11.42 23.25 -7.89
C PRO A 82 12.76 23.86 -7.43
N SER A 83 13.05 25.10 -7.79
CA SER A 83 14.28 25.82 -7.41
C SER A 83 14.19 26.51 -6.05
N VAL A 84 13.01 26.48 -5.40
CA VAL A 84 12.75 27.15 -4.13
C VAL A 84 12.51 26.11 -3.05
N VAL A 85 13.24 26.22 -1.93
CA VAL A 85 12.92 25.44 -0.74
C VAL A 85 11.73 26.09 -0.04
N LEU A 86 10.68 25.33 0.21
CA LEU A 86 9.55 25.77 1.01
C LEU A 86 9.46 24.95 2.31
N GLU A 87 9.43 25.64 3.44
CA GLU A 87 9.14 25.07 4.75
C GLU A 87 7.96 25.78 5.42
N ARG A 88 7.23 25.04 6.26
CA ARG A 88 5.98 25.48 6.87
C ARG A 88 6.08 25.41 8.38
N VAL A 89 5.86 26.54 9.05
CA VAL A 89 5.71 26.59 10.51
C VAL A 89 4.21 26.61 10.81
N ASN A 90 3.70 25.54 11.43
CA ASN A 90 2.30 25.43 11.76
C ASN A 90 2.00 26.17 13.07
N LEU A 91 1.60 27.43 12.95
CA LEU A 91 1.14 28.28 14.06
C LEU A 91 -0.37 28.21 14.27
N ARG A 92 -1.11 27.59 13.35
CA ARG A 92 -2.58 27.60 13.38
C ARG A 92 -3.14 26.34 14.01
N GLU A 93 -3.14 25.23 13.27
CA GLU A 93 -3.70 23.95 13.72
C GLU A 93 -2.94 23.35 14.91
N ARG A 94 -1.66 23.68 15.11
CA ARG A 94 -0.84 23.11 16.22
C ARG A 94 -0.55 24.03 17.38
N VAL A 95 -0.94 25.30 17.27
CA VAL A 95 -0.74 26.30 18.33
C VAL A 95 -2.07 26.98 18.63
N VAL A 96 -2.45 28.04 17.90
CA VAL A 96 -3.56 28.91 18.31
C VAL A 96 -4.96 28.28 18.23
N TRP A 97 -5.10 27.12 17.58
CA TRP A 97 -6.37 26.37 17.56
C TRP A 97 -6.44 25.26 18.60
N THR A 98 -5.34 25.00 19.31
CA THR A 98 -5.18 23.90 20.28
C THR A 98 -4.75 24.37 21.65
N GLN A 99 -4.47 25.67 21.80
CA GLN A 99 -3.96 26.31 23.01
C GLN A 99 -4.75 27.57 23.33
N GLU A 100 -4.67 28.03 24.57
CA GLU A 100 -5.29 29.27 25.03
C GLU A 100 -4.62 30.50 24.37
N PRO A 101 -5.39 31.49 23.91
CA PRO A 101 -4.82 32.72 23.34
C PRO A 101 -4.20 33.60 24.43
N ASP A 102 -3.18 34.40 24.06
CA ASP A 102 -2.52 35.37 24.97
C ASP A 102 -1.89 34.73 26.22
N ASP A 103 -1.36 33.50 26.05
CA ASP A 103 -0.66 32.73 27.08
C ASP A 103 0.85 32.63 26.76
N GLU A 104 1.69 32.84 27.77
CA GLU A 104 3.15 32.87 27.62
C GLU A 104 3.70 31.55 27.06
N ASP A 105 3.17 30.41 27.51
CA ASP A 105 3.63 29.09 27.05
C ASP A 105 3.16 28.79 25.62
N THR A 106 2.02 29.37 25.22
CA THR A 106 1.51 29.33 23.84
C THR A 106 2.40 30.16 22.91
N GLN A 107 2.84 31.34 23.36
CA GLN A 107 3.83 32.16 22.66
C GLN A 107 5.16 31.40 22.51
N MET A 108 5.69 30.84 23.60
CA MET A 108 6.90 30.01 23.58
C MET A 108 6.77 28.82 22.61
N MET A 109 5.60 28.18 22.53
CA MET A 109 5.35 27.10 21.58
C MET A 109 5.45 27.56 20.11
N ALA A 110 4.87 28.71 19.79
CA ALA A 110 4.98 29.29 18.45
C ALA A 110 6.44 29.61 18.09
N GLU A 111 7.19 30.19 19.03
CA GLU A 111 8.61 30.51 18.85
C GLU A 111 9.46 29.26 18.64
N ASP A 112 9.25 28.22 19.45
CA ASP A 112 9.94 26.93 19.30
C ASP A 112 9.69 26.31 17.92
N TYR A 113 8.46 26.34 17.39
CA TYR A 113 8.20 25.83 16.05
C TYR A 113 8.93 26.62 14.95
N LEU A 114 9.08 27.92 15.13
CA LEU A 114 9.90 28.75 14.24
C LEU A 114 11.38 28.40 14.38
N ARG A 115 11.91 28.25 15.61
CA ARG A 115 13.29 27.83 15.88
C ARG A 115 13.60 26.45 15.27
N ILE A 116 12.72 25.47 15.48
CA ILE A 116 12.80 24.12 14.88
C ILE A 116 12.97 24.22 13.37
N THR A 117 12.13 25.02 12.72
CA THR A 117 12.15 25.14 11.25
C THR A 117 13.41 25.85 10.76
N LEU A 118 13.83 26.94 11.42
CA LEU A 118 15.05 27.65 11.06
C LEU A 118 16.31 26.81 11.33
N ALA A 119 16.32 25.99 12.38
CA ALA A 119 17.39 25.03 12.66
C ALA A 119 17.48 23.94 11.59
N LYS A 120 16.34 23.43 11.11
CA LYS A 120 16.27 22.48 9.97
C LYS A 120 16.98 23.03 8.73
N LEU A 121 16.77 24.32 8.43
CA LEU A 121 17.35 24.96 7.24
C LEU A 121 18.88 25.00 7.23
N LYS A 122 19.56 24.89 8.38
CA LYS A 122 21.03 24.84 8.43
C LYS A 122 21.60 23.68 7.61
N ASN A 123 20.94 22.53 7.61
CA ASN A 123 21.38 21.32 6.89
C ASN A 123 20.54 20.99 5.65
N LEU A 124 19.48 21.73 5.37
CA LEU A 124 18.61 21.47 4.22
C LEU A 124 19.27 21.96 2.93
N GLU A 125 19.51 21.05 2.00
CA GLU A 125 19.94 21.32 0.63
C GLU A 125 18.82 20.95 -0.35
N LEU A 126 18.70 21.69 -1.44
CA LEU A 126 17.80 21.33 -2.54
C LEU A 126 18.26 19.97 -3.10
N PRO A 127 17.38 18.96 -3.15
CA PRO A 127 17.73 17.69 -3.78
C PRO A 127 17.85 17.88 -5.29
N GLU A 128 18.86 17.25 -5.88
CA GLU A 128 18.94 17.04 -7.32
C GLU A 128 18.25 15.72 -7.66
N ALA A 129 17.45 15.68 -8.71
CA ALA A 129 16.72 14.47 -9.09
C ALA A 129 17.69 13.41 -9.62
N TYR A 130 17.50 12.16 -9.21
CA TYR A 130 18.19 11.03 -9.82
C TYR A 130 17.52 10.69 -11.15
N VAL A 131 18.05 11.20 -12.25
CA VAL A 131 17.55 10.91 -13.60
C VAL A 131 18.39 9.79 -14.20
N ILE A 132 17.73 8.73 -14.63
CA ILE A 132 18.38 7.63 -15.35
C ILE A 132 18.51 7.98 -16.82
N GLU A 133 19.66 7.65 -17.41
CA GLU A 133 19.85 7.74 -18.85
C GLU A 133 19.00 6.67 -19.54
N ASN A 134 18.24 7.06 -20.57
CA ASN A 134 17.38 6.16 -21.35
C ASN A 134 16.32 5.41 -20.52
N CYS A 135 15.53 6.13 -19.71
CA CYS A 135 14.36 5.55 -19.03
C CYS A 135 13.46 4.83 -20.04
N ASN A 136 13.34 3.51 -19.90
CA ASN A 136 12.51 2.71 -20.76
C ASN A 136 11.03 2.99 -20.46
N LYS A 137 10.25 3.26 -21.51
CA LYS A 137 8.82 3.60 -21.41
C LYS A 137 7.90 2.40 -21.67
N ARG A 138 8.44 1.25 -22.09
CA ARG A 138 7.67 0.04 -22.37
C ARG A 138 7.18 -0.61 -21.07
N VAL A 139 5.99 -1.19 -21.08
CA VAL A 139 5.43 -1.94 -19.95
C VAL A 139 5.42 -3.43 -20.28
N MET A 140 5.87 -4.29 -19.37
CA MET A 140 5.65 -5.73 -19.48
C MET A 140 4.35 -6.11 -18.78
N VAL A 141 3.54 -6.94 -19.42
CA VAL A 141 2.37 -7.59 -18.82
C VAL A 141 2.61 -9.09 -18.83
N VAL A 142 2.50 -9.72 -17.65
CA VAL A 142 2.76 -11.15 -17.45
C VAL A 142 1.45 -11.88 -17.19
N GLY A 143 1.05 -12.72 -18.14
CA GLY A 143 -0.25 -13.41 -18.19
C GLY A 143 -1.19 -12.78 -19.21
N GLY A 144 -1.67 -13.58 -20.16
CA GLY A 144 -2.56 -13.21 -21.27
C GLY A 144 -4.04 -13.49 -21.02
N GLY A 145 -4.48 -13.55 -19.75
CA GLY A 145 -5.89 -13.64 -19.38
C GLY A 145 -6.65 -12.30 -19.54
N LEU A 146 -7.93 -12.24 -19.14
CA LEU A 146 -8.75 -11.03 -19.22
C LEU A 146 -8.05 -9.78 -18.64
N ALA A 147 -7.46 -9.90 -17.45
CA ALA A 147 -6.77 -8.80 -16.79
C ALA A 147 -5.50 -8.35 -17.54
N GLY A 148 -4.71 -9.29 -18.06
CA GLY A 148 -3.51 -8.99 -18.81
C GLY A 148 -3.79 -8.37 -20.18
N MET A 149 -4.73 -8.95 -20.93
CA MET A 149 -5.22 -8.39 -22.19
C MET A 149 -5.77 -6.97 -22.00
N THR A 150 -6.56 -6.75 -20.94
CA THR A 150 -7.07 -5.41 -20.59
C THR A 150 -5.92 -4.46 -20.27
N SER A 151 -4.97 -4.87 -19.44
CA SER A 151 -3.81 -4.04 -19.08
C SER A 151 -3.00 -3.63 -20.31
N ALA A 152 -2.74 -4.58 -21.22
CA ALA A 152 -2.00 -4.34 -22.45
C ALA A 152 -2.70 -3.31 -23.36
N VAL A 153 -4.02 -3.46 -23.56
CA VAL A 153 -4.82 -2.53 -24.35
C VAL A 153 -4.84 -1.14 -23.72
N GLU A 154 -5.05 -1.02 -22.41
CA GLU A 154 -5.14 0.28 -21.74
C GLU A 154 -3.79 1.02 -21.69
N VAL A 155 -2.67 0.30 -21.53
CA VAL A 155 -1.33 0.89 -21.67
C VAL A 155 -1.09 1.37 -23.11
N ALA A 156 -1.47 0.57 -24.12
CA ALA A 156 -1.32 0.95 -25.52
C ALA A 156 -2.18 2.17 -25.89
N LYS A 157 -3.42 2.25 -25.38
CA LYS A 157 -4.29 3.43 -25.53
C LYS A 157 -3.73 4.67 -24.87
N ALA A 158 -2.99 4.52 -23.76
CA ALA A 158 -2.26 5.61 -23.12
C ALA A 158 -1.02 6.06 -23.91
N GLY A 159 -0.67 5.38 -25.03
CA GLY A 159 0.42 5.75 -25.93
C GLY A 159 1.76 5.09 -25.62
N TYR A 160 1.78 4.03 -24.80
CA TYR A 160 2.99 3.32 -24.40
C TYR A 160 3.08 1.95 -25.08
N GLU A 161 4.31 1.50 -25.33
CA GLU A 161 4.55 0.15 -25.87
C GLU A 161 4.37 -0.91 -24.78
N VAL A 162 3.97 -2.12 -25.20
CA VAL A 162 3.71 -3.26 -24.31
C VAL A 162 4.42 -4.51 -24.79
N VAL A 163 5.02 -5.25 -23.87
CA VAL A 163 5.37 -6.67 -24.04
C VAL A 163 4.37 -7.51 -23.25
N LEU A 164 3.55 -8.30 -23.93
CA LEU A 164 2.61 -9.24 -23.30
C LEU A 164 3.19 -10.65 -23.35
N VAL A 165 3.47 -11.24 -22.19
CA VAL A 165 4.04 -12.57 -22.05
C VAL A 165 2.97 -13.54 -21.54
N GLU A 166 2.72 -14.63 -22.28
CA GLU A 166 1.78 -15.70 -21.95
C GLU A 166 2.49 -17.05 -21.99
N LYS A 167 2.27 -17.86 -20.95
CA LYS A 167 2.90 -19.18 -20.80
C LYS A 167 2.27 -20.23 -21.70
N GLU A 168 0.97 -20.11 -21.95
CA GLU A 168 0.24 -20.99 -22.87
C GLU A 168 0.53 -20.61 -24.33
N ASP A 169 0.17 -21.48 -25.27
CA ASP A 169 0.31 -21.24 -26.72
C ASP A 169 -0.58 -20.11 -27.27
N SER A 170 -1.52 -19.62 -26.47
CA SER A 170 -2.59 -18.72 -26.89
C SER A 170 -3.10 -17.85 -25.74
N LEU A 171 -3.47 -16.61 -26.04
CA LEU A 171 -4.10 -15.69 -25.11
C LEU A 171 -5.51 -16.18 -24.68
N GLY A 172 -6.03 -15.59 -23.60
CA GLY A 172 -7.41 -15.73 -23.16
C GLY A 172 -7.60 -16.23 -21.74
N GLY A 173 -6.63 -16.96 -21.18
CA GLY A 173 -6.70 -17.48 -19.81
C GLY A 173 -8.04 -18.17 -19.50
N TRP A 174 -8.69 -17.78 -18.39
CA TRP A 174 -10.00 -18.34 -17.99
C TRP A 174 -11.14 -18.11 -19.00
N LEU A 175 -11.07 -17.07 -19.84
CA LEU A 175 -12.11 -16.80 -20.85
C LEU A 175 -12.20 -17.94 -21.87
N LYS A 176 -11.09 -18.63 -22.18
CA LYS A 176 -11.10 -19.82 -23.06
C LYS A 176 -11.93 -20.97 -22.50
N ARG A 177 -12.09 -21.01 -21.18
CA ARG A 177 -12.80 -22.07 -20.46
C ARG A 177 -14.25 -21.69 -20.14
N SER A 178 -14.69 -20.49 -20.52
CA SER A 178 -16.04 -20.00 -20.26
C SER A 178 -16.86 -20.08 -21.54
N TYR A 179 -18.09 -20.61 -21.46
CA TYR A 179 -19.04 -20.59 -22.57
C TYR A 179 -19.53 -19.15 -22.84
N LYS A 180 -19.97 -18.48 -21.77
CA LYS A 180 -20.33 -17.05 -21.75
C LYS A 180 -19.78 -16.39 -20.51
N ILE A 181 -19.86 -15.07 -20.45
CA ILE A 181 -19.49 -14.27 -19.27
C ILE A 181 -20.73 -13.65 -18.63
N ALA A 182 -20.60 -13.29 -17.36
CA ALA A 182 -21.58 -12.42 -16.72
C ALA A 182 -21.55 -11.04 -17.40
N PRO A 183 -22.67 -10.31 -17.43
CA PRO A 183 -22.76 -9.09 -18.21
C PRO A 183 -21.79 -8.02 -17.70
N LEU A 184 -21.02 -7.44 -18.61
CA LEU A 184 -20.13 -6.32 -18.32
C LEU A 184 -20.77 -4.98 -18.69
N ASN A 185 -21.87 -5.01 -19.45
CA ASN A 185 -22.52 -3.84 -20.00
C ASN A 185 -23.98 -3.72 -19.52
N SER A 186 -24.48 -2.48 -19.53
CA SER A 186 -25.90 -2.20 -19.29
C SER A 186 -26.77 -2.95 -20.32
N PRO A 187 -27.90 -3.57 -19.91
CA PRO A 187 -28.60 -3.43 -18.62
C PRO A 187 -28.20 -4.42 -17.51
N TYR A 188 -27.10 -5.19 -17.67
CA TYR A 188 -26.63 -6.17 -16.68
C TYR A 188 -27.60 -7.32 -16.38
N THR A 189 -28.39 -7.76 -17.37
CA THR A 189 -29.43 -8.78 -17.18
C THR A 189 -29.13 -10.13 -17.80
N ASP A 190 -28.31 -10.20 -18.85
CA ASP A 190 -28.19 -11.43 -19.65
C ASP A 190 -26.73 -11.86 -19.82
N PRO A 191 -26.43 -13.18 -19.89
CA PRO A 191 -25.08 -13.64 -20.19
C PRO A 191 -24.59 -13.14 -21.56
N GLU A 192 -23.37 -12.62 -21.60
CA GLU A 192 -22.74 -12.07 -22.81
C GLU A 192 -21.73 -13.06 -23.40
N ASP A 193 -21.48 -12.99 -24.71
CA ASP A 193 -20.40 -13.76 -25.31
C ASP A 193 -19.04 -13.29 -24.76
N THR A 194 -18.06 -14.19 -24.69
CA THR A 194 -16.76 -13.90 -24.06
C THR A 194 -15.99 -12.77 -24.75
N GLY A 195 -16.28 -12.51 -26.03
CA GLY A 195 -15.59 -11.52 -26.86
C GLY A 195 -14.10 -11.83 -27.04
N LEU A 196 -13.66 -13.05 -26.77
CA LEU A 196 -12.25 -13.42 -26.76
C LEU A 196 -11.57 -13.17 -28.10
N GLU A 197 -12.17 -13.65 -29.19
CA GLU A 197 -11.61 -13.52 -30.54
C GLU A 197 -11.42 -12.05 -30.93
N ALA A 198 -12.40 -11.19 -30.61
CA ALA A 198 -12.32 -9.76 -30.88
C ALA A 198 -11.18 -9.09 -30.08
N ARG A 199 -11.02 -9.45 -28.81
CA ARG A 199 -9.95 -8.93 -27.93
C ARG A 199 -8.56 -9.39 -28.40
N VAL A 200 -8.43 -10.66 -28.77
CA VAL A 200 -7.16 -11.20 -29.29
C VAL A 200 -6.80 -10.50 -30.60
N LYS A 201 -7.77 -10.33 -31.52
CA LYS A 201 -7.55 -9.60 -32.77
C LYS A 201 -7.19 -8.14 -32.55
N GLU A 202 -7.80 -7.46 -31.58
CA GLU A 202 -7.43 -6.09 -31.19
C GLU A 202 -5.97 -6.01 -30.75
N ILE A 203 -5.53 -6.98 -29.93
CA ILE A 203 -4.15 -7.04 -29.41
C ILE A 203 -3.14 -7.34 -30.53
N GLU A 204 -3.39 -8.39 -31.31
CA GLU A 204 -2.49 -8.81 -32.39
C GLU A 204 -2.42 -7.78 -33.53
N GLY A 205 -3.49 -7.00 -33.71
CA GLY A 205 -3.56 -5.90 -34.68
C GLY A 205 -2.94 -4.59 -34.19
N ASN A 206 -2.53 -4.50 -32.91
CA ASN A 206 -2.01 -3.26 -32.33
C ASN A 206 -0.48 -3.21 -32.41
N SER A 207 0.07 -2.26 -33.18
CA SER A 207 1.51 -2.10 -33.37
C SER A 207 2.29 -1.74 -32.11
N ASN A 208 1.61 -1.26 -31.05
CA ASN A 208 2.23 -0.96 -29.77
C ASN A 208 2.29 -2.17 -28.84
N ILE A 209 1.69 -3.32 -29.19
CA ILE A 209 1.67 -4.51 -28.34
C ILE A 209 2.44 -5.63 -29.03
N LYS A 210 3.52 -6.07 -28.39
CA LYS A 210 4.30 -7.23 -28.79
C LYS A 210 3.88 -8.42 -27.93
N VAL A 211 3.42 -9.50 -28.56
CA VAL A 211 2.94 -10.70 -27.86
C VAL A 211 3.97 -11.83 -27.94
N TYR A 212 4.21 -12.47 -26.80
CA TYR A 212 4.99 -13.69 -26.66
C TYR A 212 4.11 -14.78 -26.03
N THR A 213 3.78 -15.82 -26.79
CA THR A 213 3.12 -17.03 -26.28
C THR A 213 4.13 -18.16 -26.07
N SER A 214 3.75 -19.20 -25.33
CA SER A 214 4.65 -20.30 -24.93
C SER A 214 5.95 -19.79 -24.29
N THR A 215 5.83 -18.71 -23.52
CA THR A 215 6.97 -17.94 -23.00
C THR A 215 6.82 -17.71 -21.50
N THR A 216 7.90 -17.92 -20.76
CA THR A 216 7.98 -17.62 -19.32
C THR A 216 9.13 -16.66 -19.04
N ILE A 217 9.15 -16.05 -17.85
CA ILE A 217 10.27 -15.22 -17.40
C ILE A 217 11.28 -16.13 -16.70
N GLU A 218 12.51 -16.15 -17.19
CA GLU A 218 13.62 -16.84 -16.54
C GLU A 218 14.25 -15.97 -15.45
N LYS A 219 14.37 -14.67 -15.71
CA LYS A 219 15.08 -13.73 -14.83
C LYS A 219 14.58 -12.30 -15.02
N THR A 220 14.47 -11.56 -13.92
CA THR A 220 14.20 -10.12 -13.93
C THR A 220 15.23 -9.37 -13.09
N ALA A 221 16.06 -8.58 -13.74
CA ALA A 221 17.06 -7.71 -13.12
C ALA A 221 16.65 -6.24 -13.20
N GLY A 222 17.37 -5.37 -12.48
CA GLY A 222 17.19 -3.92 -12.60
C GLY A 222 16.04 -3.36 -11.76
N ALA A 223 15.49 -2.23 -12.19
CA ALA A 223 14.65 -1.37 -11.37
C ALA A 223 13.65 -0.59 -12.24
N PRO A 224 12.68 0.14 -11.66
CA PRO A 224 11.78 0.99 -12.43
C PRO A 224 12.54 1.83 -13.45
N GLY A 225 12.01 1.89 -14.68
CA GLY A 225 12.62 2.56 -15.83
C GLY A 225 13.77 1.80 -16.50
N MET A 226 14.23 0.68 -15.94
CA MET A 226 15.42 -0.05 -16.39
C MET A 226 15.39 -1.54 -15.97
N PHE A 227 14.25 -2.21 -16.13
CA PHE A 227 14.19 -3.65 -15.94
C PHE A 227 14.77 -4.34 -17.17
N ASP A 228 15.71 -5.26 -16.94
CA ASP A 228 16.23 -6.19 -17.94
C ASP A 228 15.60 -7.56 -17.65
N VAL A 229 14.79 -8.06 -18.58
CA VAL A 229 14.01 -9.29 -18.41
C VAL A 229 14.43 -10.32 -19.43
N THR A 230 14.92 -11.45 -18.94
CA THR A 230 15.23 -12.64 -19.75
C THR A 230 14.00 -13.52 -19.83
N LEU A 231 13.50 -13.72 -21.05
CA LEU A 231 12.37 -14.58 -21.38
C LEU A 231 12.88 -15.93 -21.90
N LYS A 232 12.18 -17.01 -21.55
CA LYS A 232 12.43 -18.37 -22.06
C LYS A 232 11.34 -18.77 -23.04
N GLN A 233 11.72 -19.06 -24.29
CA GLN A 233 10.80 -19.46 -25.36
C GLN A 233 11.45 -20.50 -26.27
N GLY A 234 10.75 -21.60 -26.57
CA GLY A 234 11.21 -22.60 -27.54
C GLY A 234 12.57 -23.25 -27.24
N GLY A 235 12.97 -23.31 -25.96
CA GLY A 235 14.29 -23.83 -25.53
C GLY A 235 15.45 -22.83 -25.60
N GLY A 236 15.22 -21.61 -26.09
CA GLY A 236 16.18 -20.50 -26.06
C GLY A 236 15.74 -19.37 -25.14
N THR A 237 16.58 -18.31 -25.09
CA THR A 237 16.32 -17.11 -24.30
C THR A 237 16.23 -15.86 -25.18
N LEU A 238 15.42 -14.89 -24.75
CA LEU A 238 15.23 -13.58 -25.37
C LEU A 238 15.35 -12.49 -24.31
N GLU A 239 15.80 -11.31 -24.69
CA GLU A 239 15.97 -10.17 -23.78
C GLU A 239 14.99 -9.06 -24.11
N GLU A 240 14.27 -8.57 -23.10
CA GLU A 240 13.38 -7.42 -23.19
C GLU A 240 13.71 -6.39 -22.12
N LYS A 241 13.73 -5.12 -22.49
CA LYS A 241 13.91 -4.01 -21.57
C LYS A 241 12.59 -3.29 -21.36
N VAL A 242 12.19 -3.08 -20.11
CA VAL A 242 10.92 -2.43 -19.76
C VAL A 242 11.06 -1.47 -18.59
N GLY A 243 10.16 -0.49 -18.49
CA GLY A 243 10.12 0.48 -17.40
C GLY A 243 9.28 0.05 -16.20
N ALA A 244 8.28 -0.79 -16.42
CA ALA A 244 7.40 -1.32 -15.37
C ALA A 244 6.85 -2.70 -15.77
N ILE A 245 6.37 -3.44 -14.77
CA ILE A 245 5.84 -4.80 -14.93
C ILE A 245 4.45 -4.90 -14.29
N ILE A 246 3.51 -5.57 -14.95
CA ILE A 246 2.18 -5.89 -14.45
C ILE A 246 2.04 -7.42 -14.39
N LEU A 247 1.93 -7.98 -13.19
CA LEU A 247 1.63 -9.38 -12.94
C LEU A 247 0.11 -9.62 -13.01
N ALA A 248 -0.34 -10.33 -14.04
CA ALA A 248 -1.74 -10.60 -14.35
C ALA A 248 -2.01 -12.09 -14.64
N THR A 249 -1.30 -13.00 -13.96
CA THR A 249 -1.34 -14.46 -14.18
C THR A 249 -2.63 -15.14 -13.68
N GLY A 250 -3.49 -14.40 -12.99
CA GLY A 250 -4.81 -14.86 -12.55
C GLY A 250 -4.79 -15.83 -11.36
N ALA A 251 -5.79 -16.70 -11.33
CA ALA A 251 -6.05 -17.67 -10.28
C ALA A 251 -6.51 -19.00 -10.89
N VAL A 252 -6.42 -20.06 -10.11
CA VAL A 252 -6.91 -21.40 -10.45
C VAL A 252 -8.07 -21.80 -9.52
N PRO A 253 -8.99 -22.67 -9.99
CA PRO A 253 -10.03 -23.21 -9.12
C PRO A 253 -9.44 -23.98 -7.93
N TYR A 254 -10.13 -23.91 -6.80
CA TYR A 254 -9.80 -24.69 -5.62
C TYR A 254 -9.94 -26.18 -5.90
N GLU A 255 -8.96 -26.96 -5.46
CA GLU A 255 -8.84 -28.38 -5.74
C GLU A 255 -10.10 -29.15 -5.33
N PRO A 256 -10.91 -29.64 -6.30
CA PRO A 256 -12.23 -30.19 -6.00
C PRO A 256 -12.16 -31.57 -5.34
N SER A 257 -11.05 -32.31 -5.45
CA SER A 257 -10.86 -33.58 -4.72
C SER A 257 -10.92 -33.42 -3.19
N LYS A 258 -10.73 -32.19 -2.67
CA LYS A 258 -10.91 -31.87 -1.24
C LYS A 258 -12.37 -31.66 -0.83
N LEU A 259 -13.29 -31.67 -1.80
CA LEU A 259 -14.73 -31.44 -1.60
C LEU A 259 -15.54 -32.75 -1.62
N GLY A 260 -14.92 -33.87 -1.23
CA GLY A 260 -15.59 -35.18 -1.19
C GLY A 260 -16.82 -35.21 -0.28
N HIS A 261 -16.84 -34.41 0.79
CA HIS A 261 -18.01 -34.24 1.66
C HIS A 261 -19.24 -33.63 0.94
N LEU A 262 -19.02 -32.98 -0.22
CA LEU A 262 -20.08 -32.47 -1.12
C LEU A 262 -20.31 -33.40 -2.32
N GLY A 263 -19.88 -34.67 -2.24
CA GLY A 263 -20.11 -35.69 -3.25
C GLY A 263 -19.17 -35.67 -4.45
N TYR A 264 -18.18 -34.76 -4.50
CA TYR A 264 -17.22 -34.73 -5.61
C TYR A 264 -16.38 -36.00 -5.65
N GLY A 265 -16.31 -36.66 -6.80
CA GLY A 265 -15.62 -37.93 -6.99
C GLY A 265 -16.44 -39.17 -6.61
N ALA A 266 -17.50 -39.02 -5.81
CA ALA A 266 -18.42 -40.11 -5.50
C ALA A 266 -19.44 -40.34 -6.63
N SER A 267 -19.81 -39.28 -7.34
CA SER A 267 -20.71 -39.34 -8.50
C SER A 267 -20.13 -38.57 -9.69
N PRO A 268 -20.24 -39.08 -10.93
CA PRO A 268 -19.88 -38.32 -12.14
C PRO A 268 -20.81 -37.14 -12.41
N ASN A 269 -22.00 -37.09 -11.78
CA ASN A 269 -22.97 -35.99 -11.96
C ASN A 269 -22.77 -34.83 -10.96
N VAL A 270 -21.80 -34.95 -10.05
CA VAL A 270 -21.34 -33.83 -9.21
C VAL A 270 -20.16 -33.16 -9.91
N VAL A 271 -20.39 -31.99 -10.47
CA VAL A 271 -19.42 -31.25 -11.29
C VAL A 271 -19.03 -29.94 -10.65
N THR A 272 -17.88 -29.39 -11.05
CA THR A 272 -17.46 -28.01 -10.71
C THR A 272 -18.06 -27.00 -11.67
N GLN A 273 -18.03 -25.71 -11.34
CA GLN A 273 -18.40 -24.64 -12.27
C GLN A 273 -17.60 -24.69 -13.57
N ALA A 274 -16.32 -25.05 -13.51
CA ALA A 274 -15.46 -25.17 -14.69
C ALA A 274 -15.95 -26.27 -15.65
N GLN A 275 -16.21 -27.47 -15.10
CA GLN A 275 -16.76 -28.59 -15.86
C GLN A 275 -18.15 -28.26 -16.42
N PHE A 276 -18.95 -27.48 -15.68
CA PHE A 276 -20.25 -27.03 -16.16
C PHE A 276 -20.14 -26.10 -17.38
N GLU A 277 -19.18 -25.16 -17.41
CA GLU A 277 -18.91 -24.33 -18.59
C GLU A 277 -18.49 -25.19 -19.81
N GLU A 278 -17.66 -26.21 -19.60
CA GLU A 278 -17.27 -27.15 -20.67
C GLU A 278 -18.46 -27.93 -21.25
N LEU A 279 -19.44 -28.28 -20.40
CA LEU A 279 -20.68 -28.91 -20.84
C LEU A 279 -21.56 -27.92 -21.62
N ALA A 280 -21.72 -26.70 -21.11
CA ALA A 280 -22.50 -25.66 -21.76
C ALA A 280 -21.94 -25.29 -23.14
N ALA A 281 -20.60 -25.22 -23.28
CA ALA A 281 -19.93 -24.93 -24.54
C ALA A 281 -20.17 -25.98 -25.65
N LYS A 282 -20.57 -27.21 -25.29
CA LYS A 282 -20.94 -28.27 -26.26
C LYS A 282 -22.36 -28.12 -26.82
N GLY A 283 -23.13 -27.15 -26.33
CA GLY A 283 -24.47 -26.80 -26.83
C GLY A 283 -25.62 -27.36 -26.00
N THR A 284 -25.51 -28.58 -25.45
CA THR A 284 -26.53 -29.19 -24.56
C THR A 284 -25.91 -29.53 -23.21
N ILE A 285 -26.50 -29.05 -22.12
CA ILE A 285 -26.03 -29.38 -20.76
C ILE A 285 -26.57 -30.77 -20.42
N ALA A 286 -25.69 -31.76 -20.51
CA ALA A 286 -26.00 -33.17 -20.32
C ALA A 286 -25.28 -33.77 -19.12
N ARG A 287 -25.91 -34.76 -18.48
CA ARG A 287 -25.35 -35.54 -17.38
C ARG A 287 -24.10 -36.30 -17.84
N PRO A 288 -22.96 -36.19 -17.15
CA PRO A 288 -21.75 -36.93 -17.51
C PRO A 288 -21.91 -38.46 -17.43
N SER A 289 -22.80 -38.96 -16.56
CA SER A 289 -23.04 -40.40 -16.40
C SER A 289 -23.69 -41.09 -17.61
N ASP A 290 -24.71 -40.47 -18.22
CA ASP A 290 -25.58 -41.13 -19.20
C ASP A 290 -25.92 -40.28 -20.44
N GLY A 291 -25.44 -39.03 -20.48
CA GLY A 291 -25.65 -38.11 -21.60
C GLY A 291 -27.07 -37.54 -21.71
N LYS A 292 -27.96 -37.79 -20.74
CA LYS A 292 -29.31 -37.20 -20.76
C LYS A 292 -29.26 -35.71 -20.43
N ALA A 293 -30.17 -34.94 -21.02
CA ALA A 293 -30.29 -33.51 -20.75
C ALA A 293 -30.69 -33.25 -19.29
N VAL A 294 -30.03 -32.27 -18.66
CA VAL A 294 -30.31 -31.87 -17.27
C VAL A 294 -31.63 -31.10 -17.20
N GLN A 295 -32.57 -31.57 -16.37
CA GLN A 295 -33.87 -30.93 -16.13
C GLN A 295 -34.01 -30.42 -14.69
N LYS A 296 -33.30 -31.03 -13.73
CA LYS A 296 -33.28 -30.62 -12.32
C LYS A 296 -31.85 -30.49 -11.82
N VAL A 297 -31.43 -29.29 -11.43
CA VAL A 297 -30.02 -29.00 -11.04
C VAL A 297 -29.93 -28.23 -9.73
N GLY A 298 -28.95 -28.60 -8.90
CA GLY A 298 -28.61 -27.90 -7.66
C GLY A 298 -27.22 -27.27 -7.70
N PHE A 299 -27.11 -25.99 -7.41
CA PHE A 299 -25.83 -25.28 -7.24
C PHE A 299 -25.52 -25.13 -5.75
N ILE A 300 -24.31 -25.50 -5.34
CA ILE A 300 -23.81 -25.32 -3.97
C ILE A 300 -22.83 -24.16 -3.96
N GLN A 301 -23.21 -23.04 -3.36
CA GLN A 301 -22.33 -21.89 -3.19
C GLN A 301 -21.24 -22.15 -2.15
N CYS A 302 -20.15 -21.40 -2.27
CA CYS A 302 -19.06 -21.41 -1.28
C CYS A 302 -18.41 -22.80 -1.10
N ALA A 303 -18.38 -23.65 -2.12
CA ALA A 303 -17.76 -24.97 -2.01
C ALA A 303 -16.24 -24.82 -1.76
N GLY A 304 -15.78 -25.15 -0.55
CA GLY A 304 -14.39 -24.93 -0.12
C GLY A 304 -13.98 -23.46 0.08
N SER A 305 -14.93 -22.51 0.05
CA SER A 305 -14.72 -21.08 0.35
C SER A 305 -15.54 -20.65 1.56
N ARG A 306 -15.09 -19.62 2.27
CA ARG A 306 -15.68 -19.20 3.56
C ARG A 306 -15.82 -20.39 4.51
N ASP A 307 -14.76 -21.18 4.55
CA ASP A 307 -14.62 -22.41 5.30
C ASP A 307 -13.25 -22.42 5.98
N GLN A 308 -13.24 -22.55 7.31
CA GLN A 308 -12.01 -22.49 8.11
C GLN A 308 -11.12 -23.72 7.92
N GLU A 309 -11.69 -24.85 7.50
CA GLU A 309 -10.93 -26.07 7.18
C GLU A 309 -10.35 -26.04 5.75
N HIS A 310 -10.83 -25.12 4.91
CA HIS A 310 -10.42 -24.94 3.52
C HIS A 310 -9.96 -23.49 3.26
N LEU A 311 -10.63 -22.74 2.37
CA LEU A 311 -10.34 -21.33 2.14
C LEU A 311 -11.21 -20.46 3.07
N PRO A 312 -10.61 -19.74 4.05
CA PRO A 312 -11.39 -18.95 5.01
C PRO A 312 -11.90 -17.62 4.43
N TYR A 313 -11.71 -17.39 3.13
CA TYR A 313 -12.11 -16.17 2.42
C TYR A 313 -13.18 -16.45 1.37
N CYS A 314 -13.84 -15.38 0.93
CA CYS A 314 -14.79 -15.42 -0.18
C CYS A 314 -14.04 -15.34 -1.51
N SER A 315 -14.44 -16.19 -2.48
CA SER A 315 -13.86 -16.22 -3.81
C SER A 315 -14.44 -15.16 -4.78
N ALA A 316 -15.37 -14.31 -4.32
CA ALA A 316 -16.00 -13.17 -5.01
C ALA A 316 -16.78 -13.45 -6.30
N ALA A 317 -16.31 -14.32 -7.19
CA ALA A 317 -16.93 -14.58 -8.50
C ALA A 317 -18.02 -15.68 -8.48
N CYS A 318 -17.94 -16.62 -7.54
CA CYS A 318 -18.74 -17.86 -7.57
C CYS A 318 -20.26 -17.64 -7.63
N CYS A 319 -20.79 -16.66 -6.90
CA CYS A 319 -22.23 -16.34 -6.92
C CYS A 319 -22.71 -15.85 -8.29
N VAL A 320 -21.99 -14.89 -8.88
CA VAL A 320 -22.34 -14.32 -10.18
C VAL A 320 -22.22 -15.38 -11.28
N GLU A 321 -21.20 -16.23 -11.18
CA GLU A 321 -20.99 -17.35 -12.10
C GLU A 321 -22.12 -18.39 -12.02
N SER A 322 -22.59 -18.75 -10.82
CA SER A 322 -23.73 -19.66 -10.68
C SER A 322 -25.04 -19.06 -11.19
N ILE A 323 -25.26 -17.75 -11.01
CA ILE A 323 -26.43 -17.05 -11.58
C ILE A 323 -26.42 -17.16 -13.10
N LYS A 324 -25.25 -16.93 -13.72
CA LYS A 324 -25.06 -17.09 -15.17
C LYS A 324 -25.35 -18.51 -15.64
N GLN A 325 -24.80 -19.51 -14.95
CA GLN A 325 -24.98 -20.92 -15.28
C GLN A 325 -26.42 -21.40 -15.09
N ALA A 326 -27.11 -20.91 -14.05
CA ALA A 326 -28.53 -21.15 -13.84
C ALA A 326 -29.39 -20.64 -15.00
N LEU A 327 -29.05 -19.45 -15.53
CA LEU A 327 -29.71 -18.87 -16.70
C LEU A 327 -29.46 -19.66 -17.99
N TYR A 328 -28.32 -20.35 -18.14
CA TYR A 328 -28.11 -21.26 -19.28
C TYR A 328 -29.15 -22.40 -19.28
N VAL A 329 -29.37 -23.01 -18.10
CA VAL A 329 -30.32 -24.11 -17.94
C VAL A 329 -31.73 -23.64 -18.24
N LYS A 330 -32.14 -22.49 -17.68
CA LYS A 330 -33.43 -21.85 -17.98
C LYS A 330 -33.58 -21.47 -19.45
N GLY A 331 -32.50 -21.08 -20.11
CA GLY A 331 -32.49 -20.80 -21.56
C GLY A 331 -32.66 -22.05 -22.44
N GLN A 332 -32.18 -23.22 -22.00
CA GLN A 332 -32.40 -24.49 -22.69
C GLN A 332 -33.80 -25.07 -22.42
N ASN A 333 -34.31 -24.90 -21.21
CA ASN A 333 -35.68 -25.26 -20.82
C ASN A 333 -36.20 -24.34 -19.70
N SER A 334 -37.24 -23.55 -19.98
CA SER A 334 -37.86 -22.63 -19.01
C SER A 334 -38.43 -23.37 -17.78
N GLU A 335 -38.89 -24.61 -17.98
CA GLU A 335 -39.50 -25.44 -16.93
C GLU A 335 -38.47 -26.21 -16.09
N ALA A 336 -37.18 -26.14 -16.43
CA ALA A 336 -36.14 -26.80 -15.65
C ALA A 336 -36.12 -26.29 -14.20
N ALA A 337 -36.01 -27.20 -13.25
CA ALA A 337 -35.95 -26.87 -11.83
C ALA A 337 -34.50 -26.56 -11.43
N VAL A 338 -34.24 -25.31 -11.05
CA VAL A 338 -32.90 -24.83 -10.72
C VAL A 338 -32.89 -24.32 -9.28
N TYR A 339 -32.05 -24.93 -8.46
CA TYR A 339 -31.87 -24.59 -7.05
C TYR A 339 -30.47 -24.03 -6.81
N VAL A 340 -30.34 -22.96 -6.03
CA VAL A 340 -29.07 -22.38 -5.62
C VAL A 340 -29.04 -22.31 -4.08
N PHE A 341 -28.23 -23.18 -3.47
CA PHE A 341 -28.02 -23.24 -2.02
C PHE A 341 -26.91 -22.27 -1.63
N TYR A 342 -27.21 -21.31 -0.74
CA TYR A 342 -26.30 -20.22 -0.44
C TYR A 342 -26.28 -19.79 1.04
N LYS A 343 -25.14 -19.21 1.45
CA LYS A 343 -25.02 -18.48 2.73
C LYS A 343 -25.43 -17.01 2.57
N ASP A 344 -24.77 -16.32 1.63
CA ASP A 344 -25.13 -14.98 1.16
C ASP A 344 -24.94 -14.90 -0.36
N ILE A 345 -25.87 -14.26 -1.08
CA ILE A 345 -25.67 -13.92 -2.50
C ILE A 345 -24.83 -12.64 -2.57
N ARG A 346 -23.71 -12.71 -3.27
CA ARG A 346 -22.78 -11.58 -3.45
C ARG A 346 -22.78 -11.11 -4.91
N SER A 347 -23.89 -10.53 -5.34
CA SER A 347 -24.11 -9.86 -6.63
C SER A 347 -23.84 -8.35 -6.53
N SER A 348 -22.61 -7.96 -6.20
CA SER A 348 -22.29 -6.56 -5.88
C SER A 348 -22.52 -5.59 -7.05
N GLY A 349 -23.02 -4.39 -6.74
CA GLY A 349 -23.19 -3.32 -7.72
C GLY A 349 -24.29 -3.64 -8.74
N GLN A 350 -23.96 -3.54 -10.03
CA GLN A 350 -24.93 -3.72 -11.12
C GLN A 350 -25.37 -5.18 -11.30
N TYR A 351 -24.63 -6.16 -10.75
CA TYR A 351 -25.04 -7.56 -10.80
C TYR A 351 -26.30 -7.87 -10.00
N GLU A 352 -26.82 -6.92 -9.20
CA GLU A 352 -28.14 -7.05 -8.59
C GLU A 352 -29.26 -7.17 -9.65
N HIS A 353 -29.10 -6.52 -10.81
CA HIS A 353 -30.02 -6.68 -11.94
C HIS A 353 -29.98 -8.12 -12.49
N PHE A 354 -28.79 -8.69 -12.55
CA PHE A 354 -28.56 -10.07 -13.00
C PHE A 354 -29.19 -11.09 -12.04
N TYR A 355 -29.03 -10.87 -10.74
CA TYR A 355 -29.66 -11.68 -9.71
C TYR A 355 -31.21 -11.64 -9.81
N LYS A 356 -31.78 -10.43 -9.93
CA LYS A 356 -33.24 -10.25 -10.11
C LYS A 356 -33.76 -10.93 -11.38
N LYS A 357 -33.00 -10.87 -12.47
CA LYS A 357 -33.35 -11.58 -13.71
C LYS A 357 -33.45 -13.08 -13.47
N ALA A 358 -32.47 -13.70 -12.84
CA ALA A 358 -32.52 -15.13 -12.53
C ALA A 358 -33.72 -15.50 -11.63
N GLN A 359 -34.06 -14.67 -10.65
CA GLN A 359 -35.27 -14.88 -9.85
C GLN A 359 -36.54 -14.81 -10.72
N SER A 360 -36.64 -13.85 -11.64
CA SER A 360 -37.79 -13.71 -12.54
C SER A 360 -37.95 -14.88 -13.52
N GLU A 361 -36.86 -15.56 -13.87
CA GLU A 361 -36.85 -16.78 -14.69
C GLU A 361 -37.13 -18.06 -13.87
N GLY A 362 -37.46 -17.92 -12.58
CA GLY A 362 -37.85 -19.03 -11.72
C GLY A 362 -36.68 -19.85 -11.17
N VAL A 363 -35.48 -19.26 -11.04
CA VAL A 363 -34.38 -19.85 -10.27
C VAL A 363 -34.68 -19.72 -8.77
N MET A 364 -34.66 -20.84 -8.05
CA MET A 364 -34.93 -20.89 -6.62
C MET A 364 -33.65 -20.71 -5.81
N PHE A 365 -33.62 -19.71 -4.95
CA PHE A 365 -32.49 -19.43 -4.06
C PHE A 365 -32.86 -19.86 -2.64
N ILE A 366 -32.11 -20.81 -2.08
CA ILE A 366 -32.36 -21.40 -0.77
C ILE A 366 -31.21 -21.00 0.16
N LYS A 367 -31.51 -20.21 1.20
CA LYS A 367 -30.51 -19.80 2.18
C LYS A 367 -30.31 -20.94 3.18
N ALA A 368 -29.26 -21.73 2.99
CA ALA A 368 -29.06 -22.96 3.76
C ALA A 368 -27.58 -23.32 3.93
N ASP A 369 -27.30 -24.04 5.00
CA ASP A 369 -26.01 -24.73 5.21
C ASP A 369 -26.14 -26.17 4.73
N VAL A 370 -25.44 -26.51 3.65
CA VAL A 370 -25.44 -27.87 3.06
C VAL A 370 -24.69 -28.82 3.97
N THR A 371 -25.31 -29.96 4.29
CA THR A 371 -24.76 -31.00 5.17
C THR A 371 -24.19 -32.18 4.40
N GLY A 372 -24.66 -32.42 3.17
CA GLY A 372 -24.16 -33.51 2.34
C GLY A 372 -24.81 -33.60 0.97
N VAL A 373 -24.18 -34.39 0.11
CA VAL A 373 -24.71 -34.79 -1.20
C VAL A 373 -24.65 -36.30 -1.31
N THR A 374 -25.77 -36.93 -1.63
CA THR A 374 -25.88 -38.38 -1.83
C THR A 374 -26.27 -38.69 -3.27
N ASP A 375 -25.92 -39.90 -3.73
CA ASP A 375 -26.24 -40.39 -5.08
C ASP A 375 -26.95 -41.76 -4.96
N ASP A 376 -28.17 -41.84 -5.48
CA ASP A 376 -28.91 -43.09 -5.66
C ASP A 376 -29.11 -43.39 -7.15
N GLY A 377 -28.19 -44.19 -7.71
CA GLY A 377 -28.30 -44.64 -9.11
C GLY A 377 -28.26 -43.52 -10.15
N GLY A 378 -27.62 -42.39 -9.84
CA GLY A 378 -27.54 -41.19 -10.66
C GLY A 378 -28.54 -40.09 -10.29
N ASN A 379 -29.45 -40.34 -9.34
CA ASN A 379 -30.36 -39.34 -8.80
C ASN A 379 -29.73 -38.72 -7.55
N LEU A 380 -29.28 -37.47 -7.67
CA LEU A 380 -28.58 -36.79 -6.60
C LEU A 380 -29.56 -36.14 -5.62
N THR A 381 -29.17 -36.12 -4.34
CA THR A 381 -29.90 -35.38 -3.30
C THR A 381 -28.95 -34.43 -2.58
N ILE A 382 -29.33 -33.16 -2.47
CA ILE A 382 -28.66 -32.18 -1.59
C ILE A 382 -29.44 -32.13 -0.29
N GLU A 383 -28.76 -32.40 0.83
CA GLU A 383 -29.28 -32.21 2.19
C GLU A 383 -28.73 -30.91 2.78
N ALA A 384 -29.59 -30.10 3.38
CA ALA A 384 -29.18 -28.84 3.97
C ALA A 384 -30.08 -28.45 5.16
N ASN A 385 -29.60 -27.51 5.98
CA ASN A 385 -30.41 -26.85 7.00
C ASN A 385 -30.87 -25.50 6.47
N ASP A 386 -32.18 -25.31 6.25
CA ASP A 386 -32.73 -24.03 5.83
C ASP A 386 -32.64 -23.03 6.99
N LEU A 387 -31.89 -21.96 6.77
CA LEU A 387 -31.59 -20.96 7.80
C LEU A 387 -32.74 -19.96 8.00
N LEU A 388 -33.68 -19.86 7.04
CA LEU A 388 -34.86 -19.01 7.17
C LEU A 388 -36.00 -19.75 7.87
N MET A 389 -36.16 -21.04 7.58
CA MET A 389 -37.19 -21.89 8.20
C MET A 389 -36.72 -22.56 9.50
N GLY A 390 -35.41 -22.63 9.75
CA GLY A 390 -34.84 -23.27 10.94
C GLY A 390 -35.06 -24.78 10.99
N SER A 391 -35.20 -25.43 9.83
CA SER A 391 -35.49 -26.87 9.72
C SER A 391 -34.68 -27.50 8.58
N PRO A 392 -34.44 -28.83 8.63
CA PRO A 392 -33.83 -29.54 7.52
C PRO A 392 -34.66 -29.38 6.23
N THR A 393 -33.96 -29.24 5.11
CA THR A 393 -34.53 -29.18 3.77
C THR A 393 -33.71 -30.08 2.85
N MET A 394 -34.33 -30.54 1.77
CA MET A 394 -33.65 -31.35 0.78
C MET A 394 -34.16 -31.02 -0.62
N ALA A 395 -33.25 -31.10 -1.61
CA ALA A 395 -33.61 -31.19 -3.02
C ALA A 395 -33.17 -32.56 -3.52
N ASP A 396 -34.15 -33.41 -3.80
CA ASP A 396 -33.99 -34.78 -4.29
C ASP A 396 -34.06 -34.85 -5.82
N GLU A 397 -33.87 -36.05 -6.38
CA GLU A 397 -34.04 -36.34 -7.81
C GLU A 397 -33.28 -35.38 -8.75
N LEU A 398 -32.18 -34.80 -8.27
CA LEU A 398 -31.37 -33.87 -9.06
C LEU A 398 -30.61 -34.67 -10.13
N ASP A 399 -30.65 -34.20 -11.37
CA ASP A 399 -29.85 -34.76 -12.46
C ASP A 399 -28.37 -34.42 -12.29
N MET A 400 -28.08 -33.27 -11.68
CA MET A 400 -26.75 -32.72 -11.55
C MET A 400 -26.62 -31.82 -10.32
N VAL A 401 -25.46 -31.87 -9.68
CA VAL A 401 -25.04 -30.91 -8.65
C VAL A 401 -23.79 -30.17 -9.12
N VAL A 402 -23.81 -28.85 -9.01
CA VAL A 402 -22.71 -27.97 -9.43
C VAL A 402 -22.07 -27.32 -8.21
N LEU A 403 -20.79 -27.60 -7.98
CA LEU A 403 -20.00 -27.03 -6.90
C LEU A 403 -19.39 -25.70 -7.35
N ALA A 404 -19.77 -24.61 -6.69
CA ALA A 404 -19.18 -23.30 -6.87
C ALA A 404 -17.87 -23.20 -6.08
N ASN A 405 -16.87 -23.96 -6.52
CA ASN A 405 -15.61 -24.12 -5.82
C ASN A 405 -14.76 -22.84 -5.86
N GLY A 406 -13.97 -22.63 -4.81
CA GLY A 406 -13.22 -21.39 -4.61
C GLY A 406 -12.14 -21.12 -5.66
N MET A 407 -11.40 -20.03 -5.47
CA MET A 407 -10.23 -19.70 -6.29
C MET A 407 -8.98 -19.48 -5.43
N VAL A 408 -7.82 -19.82 -5.98
CA VAL A 408 -6.51 -19.67 -5.34
C VAL A 408 -5.58 -18.96 -6.33
N PRO A 409 -4.82 -17.91 -5.92
CA PRO A 409 -3.99 -17.16 -6.85
C PRO A 409 -2.84 -18.04 -7.36
N THR A 410 -2.37 -17.82 -8.58
CA THR A 410 -1.25 -18.60 -9.14
C THR A 410 0.04 -18.45 -8.33
N THR A 411 0.20 -17.34 -7.61
CA THR A 411 1.35 -17.06 -6.72
C THR A 411 1.33 -17.89 -5.43
N ALA A 412 0.29 -18.68 -5.17
CA ALA A 412 0.23 -19.59 -4.02
C ALA A 412 0.96 -20.93 -4.27
N PHE A 413 1.48 -21.16 -5.48
CA PHE A 413 2.07 -22.42 -5.92
C PHE A 413 3.44 -22.21 -6.52
N GLU A 414 4.32 -23.19 -6.33
CA GLU A 414 5.52 -23.33 -7.15
C GLU A 414 5.05 -23.93 -8.46
N ASP A 415 5.15 -23.17 -9.56
CA ASP A 415 4.72 -23.67 -10.86
C ASP A 415 5.93 -24.36 -11.50
N PRO A 416 5.91 -25.70 -11.74
CA PRO A 416 7.02 -26.40 -12.37
C PRO A 416 7.28 -25.98 -13.83
N ALA A 417 6.36 -25.24 -14.46
CA ALA A 417 6.58 -24.62 -15.77
C ALA A 417 7.52 -23.40 -15.70
N TYR A 418 7.75 -22.87 -14.50
CA TYR A 418 8.77 -21.87 -14.21
C TYR A 418 9.88 -22.58 -13.39
N GLY A 419 11.15 -22.23 -13.58
CA GLY A 419 12.28 -23.06 -13.11
C GLY A 419 12.37 -23.23 -11.57
N THR A 420 12.99 -24.31 -11.10
CA THR A 420 13.06 -24.71 -9.69
C THR A 420 14.45 -24.57 -9.04
N GLU A 421 15.36 -23.72 -9.53
CA GLU A 421 16.78 -23.78 -9.11
C GLU A 421 17.26 -22.71 -8.11
N ALA A 422 16.42 -21.80 -7.60
CA ALA A 422 16.91 -20.64 -6.83
C ALA A 422 16.75 -20.69 -5.28
N GLN A 423 16.51 -21.86 -4.67
CA GLN A 423 16.09 -21.92 -3.26
C GLN A 423 17.17 -22.22 -2.20
N GLU A 424 18.41 -22.58 -2.54
CA GLU A 424 19.38 -23.05 -1.52
C GLU A 424 20.28 -21.96 -0.90
N GLU A 425 20.43 -20.76 -1.48
CA GLU A 425 21.39 -19.76 -0.96
C GLU A 425 20.78 -18.71 0.01
N ALA A 426 19.46 -18.59 0.11
CA ALA A 426 18.82 -17.52 0.91
C ALA A 426 18.64 -17.84 2.41
N ALA A 427 18.89 -19.08 2.85
CA ALA A 427 18.60 -19.53 4.21
C ALA A 427 19.73 -19.29 5.24
N CYS A 428 20.93 -18.92 4.82
CA CYS A 428 22.11 -18.82 5.69
C CYS A 428 22.50 -17.37 6.02
N ALA A 429 21.64 -16.60 6.70
CA ALA A 429 22.06 -15.28 7.25
C ALA A 429 21.24 -14.74 8.44
N ALA A 430 20.41 -15.54 9.12
CA ALA A 430 19.59 -15.07 10.24
C ALA A 430 19.94 -15.79 11.55
N ALA A 431 21.07 -15.44 12.15
CA ALA A 431 21.32 -15.69 13.56
C ALA A 431 21.49 -14.32 14.23
N ASP A 432 20.62 -14.03 15.22
CA ASP A 432 20.62 -12.85 16.11
C ASP A 432 19.80 -11.60 15.72
N ALA A 433 18.66 -11.77 15.03
CA ALA A 433 17.61 -10.74 14.99
C ALA A 433 16.25 -11.31 15.44
N ALA A 434 15.47 -10.50 16.18
CA ALA A 434 14.10 -10.84 16.58
C ALA A 434 13.26 -11.27 15.34
N PRO A 435 12.38 -12.28 15.47
CA PRO A 435 11.72 -12.87 14.31
C PRO A 435 10.72 -11.91 13.69
N VAL A 436 11.13 -11.27 12.60
CA VAL A 436 10.21 -10.62 11.67
C VAL A 436 9.60 -11.72 10.81
N PRO A 437 8.27 -11.85 10.70
CA PRO A 437 7.67 -12.89 9.86
C PRO A 437 8.16 -12.73 8.42
N ALA A 438 8.82 -13.77 7.91
CA ALA A 438 9.32 -13.81 6.55
C ALA A 438 8.14 -13.80 5.57
N PRO A 439 8.20 -13.03 4.47
CA PRO A 439 7.20 -13.16 3.41
C PRO A 439 7.22 -14.60 2.90
N ILE A 440 6.04 -15.15 2.67
CA ILE A 440 5.90 -16.48 2.09
C ILE A 440 6.24 -16.36 0.59
N ILE A 441 7.41 -16.83 0.17
CA ILE A 441 7.76 -16.93 -1.25
C ILE A 441 7.34 -18.32 -1.68
N LYS A 442 6.33 -18.39 -2.54
CA LYS A 442 5.73 -19.65 -2.99
C LYS A 442 5.75 -19.84 -4.49
N SER A 443 6.13 -18.82 -5.28
CA SER A 443 6.13 -18.88 -6.74
C SER A 443 7.48 -18.47 -7.33
N ASN A 444 7.60 -18.67 -8.63
CA ASN A 444 8.79 -18.49 -9.46
C ASN A 444 8.41 -17.85 -10.81
N ILE A 445 7.44 -16.93 -10.80
CA ILE A 445 6.86 -16.29 -11.98
C ILE A 445 7.70 -15.09 -12.43
N LEU A 446 8.19 -14.26 -11.50
CA LEU A 446 8.90 -13.02 -11.81
C LEU A 446 10.43 -13.19 -11.77
N ASN A 447 10.95 -14.10 -10.94
CA ASN A 447 12.37 -14.42 -10.83
C ASN A 447 13.26 -13.17 -10.65
N LEU A 448 12.91 -12.33 -9.68
CA LEU A 448 13.58 -11.07 -9.35
C LEU A 448 14.96 -11.29 -8.72
N GLU A 449 15.98 -10.54 -9.15
CA GLU A 449 17.31 -10.49 -8.48
C GLU A 449 17.34 -9.58 -7.24
N TYR A 450 16.21 -9.48 -6.54
CA TYR A 450 16.11 -8.64 -5.35
C TYR A 450 16.63 -9.41 -4.15
N ARG A 451 17.38 -8.73 -3.28
CA ARG A 451 17.84 -9.32 -2.01
C ARG A 451 16.69 -9.93 -1.18
N GLN A 452 15.50 -9.35 -1.28
CA GLN A 452 14.30 -9.70 -0.51
C GLN A 452 13.49 -10.84 -1.17
N GLY A 453 14.04 -11.51 -2.18
CA GLY A 453 13.47 -12.68 -2.82
C GLY A 453 12.94 -12.46 -4.24
N PRO A 454 12.71 -13.56 -4.97
CA PRO A 454 12.42 -13.56 -6.40
C PRO A 454 11.02 -13.08 -6.79
N GLU A 455 10.16 -12.76 -5.82
CA GLU A 455 8.75 -12.48 -6.07
C GLU A 455 8.25 -11.20 -5.40
N LEU A 456 7.02 -10.82 -5.75
CA LEU A 456 6.21 -9.94 -4.92
C LEU A 456 5.99 -10.63 -3.56
N PRO A 457 6.24 -9.94 -2.42
CA PRO A 457 5.90 -10.48 -1.11
C PRO A 457 4.41 -10.87 -1.06
N SER A 458 4.11 -12.08 -0.59
CA SER A 458 2.74 -12.57 -0.51
C SER A 458 2.18 -12.47 0.92
N LEU A 459 0.86 -12.33 1.00
CA LEU A 459 0.06 -12.49 2.20
C LEU A 459 -0.09 -13.98 2.53
N LYS A 460 -0.67 -14.28 3.70
CA LYS A 460 -0.86 -15.64 4.24
C LYS A 460 -1.37 -16.68 3.20
N TYR A 461 -2.25 -16.27 2.30
CA TYR A 461 -2.90 -17.14 1.31
C TYR A 461 -2.29 -17.07 -0.10
N GLY A 462 -1.10 -16.50 -0.25
CA GLY A 462 -0.37 -16.45 -1.52
C GLY A 462 -0.74 -15.26 -2.43
N PHE A 463 -1.73 -14.44 -2.08
CA PHE A 463 -2.00 -13.18 -2.79
C PHE A 463 -0.85 -12.18 -2.59
N PRO A 464 -0.40 -11.46 -3.64
CA PRO A 464 0.59 -10.39 -3.48
C PRO A 464 0.11 -9.31 -2.51
N ASP A 465 0.99 -8.86 -1.63
CA ASP A 465 0.78 -7.75 -0.70
C ASP A 465 0.69 -6.42 -1.49
N SER A 466 -0.54 -6.12 -1.93
CA SER A 466 -0.83 -5.14 -2.98
C SER A 466 -2.21 -4.49 -2.85
N HIS A 467 -2.70 -4.34 -1.62
CA HIS A 467 -4.00 -3.71 -1.34
C HIS A 467 -3.90 -2.74 -0.16
N PHE A 468 -3.00 -1.77 -0.30
CA PHE A 468 -2.79 -0.76 0.73
C PHE A 468 -3.96 0.22 0.75
N ILE A 469 -4.53 0.48 1.93
CA ILE A 469 -5.72 1.33 2.10
C ILE A 469 -5.56 2.68 1.39
N CYS A 470 -4.40 3.32 1.53
CA CYS A 470 -4.15 4.64 0.93
C CYS A 470 -3.61 4.62 -0.50
N PHE A 471 -3.15 3.47 -1.00
CA PHE A 471 -2.52 3.35 -2.33
C PHE A 471 -2.80 1.94 -2.91
N PRO A 472 -4.05 1.68 -3.32
CA PRO A 472 -4.58 0.33 -3.43
C PRO A 472 -3.90 -0.51 -4.50
N TYR A 473 -3.28 0.06 -5.52
CA TYR A 473 -2.69 -0.69 -6.64
C TYR A 473 -1.20 -0.98 -6.48
N GLU A 474 -0.51 -0.32 -5.55
CA GLU A 474 0.93 -0.50 -5.38
C GLU A 474 1.24 -1.87 -4.77
N THR A 475 2.45 -2.38 -5.00
CA THR A 475 3.01 -3.54 -4.30
C THR A 475 4.18 -3.09 -3.42
N ARG A 476 4.89 -4.02 -2.77
CA ARG A 476 6.16 -3.70 -2.10
C ARG A 476 7.37 -3.61 -3.05
N ARG A 477 7.21 -3.92 -4.33
CA ARG A 477 8.25 -3.77 -5.35
C ARG A 477 7.86 -2.60 -6.24
N THR A 478 8.51 -1.45 -6.06
CA THR A 478 8.25 -0.27 -6.87
C THR A 478 8.37 -0.61 -8.36
N GLY A 479 7.41 -0.17 -9.19
CA GLY A 479 7.35 -0.44 -10.62
C GLY A 479 6.84 -1.83 -11.02
N ILE A 480 6.48 -2.68 -10.06
CA ILE A 480 5.84 -3.99 -10.32
C ILE A 480 4.45 -3.99 -9.68
N TYR A 481 3.42 -4.22 -10.48
CA TYR A 481 2.01 -4.13 -10.11
C TYR A 481 1.33 -5.50 -10.21
N ALA A 482 0.27 -5.74 -9.45
CA ALA A 482 -0.54 -6.96 -9.55
C ALA A 482 -1.96 -6.60 -10.02
N ALA A 483 -2.52 -7.38 -10.94
CA ALA A 483 -3.79 -7.07 -11.58
C ALA A 483 -4.67 -8.32 -11.76
N GLY A 484 -5.97 -8.19 -11.48
CA GLY A 484 -6.91 -9.29 -11.65
C GLY A 484 -6.87 -10.30 -10.50
N SER A 485 -7.35 -11.52 -10.76
CA SER A 485 -7.54 -12.53 -9.71
C SER A 485 -6.25 -13.04 -9.03
N VAL A 486 -5.07 -12.74 -9.58
CA VAL A 486 -3.79 -12.99 -8.89
C VAL A 486 -3.63 -12.10 -7.67
N ARG A 487 -4.17 -10.88 -7.71
CA ARG A 487 -4.04 -9.86 -6.66
C ARG A 487 -4.98 -10.11 -5.49
N ARG A 488 -6.23 -10.47 -5.78
CA ARG A 488 -7.27 -10.81 -4.79
C ARG A 488 -8.42 -11.54 -5.50
N PRO A 489 -9.29 -12.27 -4.77
CA PRO A 489 -10.49 -12.81 -5.38
C PRO A 489 -11.38 -11.69 -5.93
N MET A 490 -11.79 -11.84 -7.19
CA MET A 490 -12.64 -10.86 -7.87
C MET A 490 -13.39 -11.48 -9.04
N ASP A 491 -14.51 -10.87 -9.42
CA ASP A 491 -15.22 -11.19 -10.65
C ASP A 491 -14.59 -10.52 -11.89
N MET A 492 -15.14 -10.81 -13.08
CA MET A 492 -14.62 -10.29 -14.34
C MET A 492 -14.75 -8.77 -14.49
N SER A 493 -15.81 -8.16 -13.96
CA SER A 493 -16.03 -6.71 -14.03
C SER A 493 -15.02 -5.97 -13.15
N GLN A 494 -14.85 -6.46 -11.92
CA GLN A 494 -13.81 -6.00 -11.02
C GLN A 494 -12.42 -6.18 -11.62
N ALA A 495 -12.13 -7.31 -12.28
CA ALA A 495 -10.84 -7.57 -12.92
C ALA A 495 -10.51 -6.58 -14.05
N VAL A 496 -11.50 -6.14 -14.83
CA VAL A 496 -11.31 -5.10 -15.86
C VAL A 496 -10.94 -3.75 -15.23
N GLY A 497 -11.68 -3.32 -14.20
CA GLY A 497 -11.37 -2.09 -13.48
C GLY A 497 -10.01 -2.14 -12.79
N ASP A 498 -9.67 -3.30 -12.20
CA ASP A 498 -8.41 -3.54 -11.52
C ASP A 498 -7.21 -3.47 -12.47
N ALA A 499 -7.32 -4.14 -13.63
CA ALA A 499 -6.33 -4.11 -14.69
C ALA A 499 -6.10 -2.71 -15.26
N THR A 500 -7.18 -1.95 -15.47
CA THR A 500 -7.10 -0.55 -15.91
C THR A 500 -6.33 0.31 -14.90
N GLY A 501 -6.61 0.13 -13.60
CA GLY A 501 -5.88 0.81 -12.54
C GLY A 501 -4.40 0.46 -12.53
N ALA A 502 -4.05 -0.82 -12.65
CA ALA A 502 -2.66 -1.28 -12.72
C ALA A 502 -1.91 -0.72 -13.94
N ALA A 503 -2.55 -0.66 -15.11
CA ALA A 503 -2.02 -0.05 -16.33
C ALA A 503 -1.63 1.43 -16.13
N LEU A 504 -2.56 2.25 -15.64
CA LEU A 504 -2.31 3.67 -15.39
C LEU A 504 -1.24 3.89 -14.31
N LYS A 505 -1.14 2.97 -13.34
CA LYS A 505 -0.13 3.00 -12.30
C LYS A 505 1.26 2.65 -12.80
N ALA A 506 1.38 1.67 -13.69
CA ALA A 506 2.63 1.37 -14.39
C ALA A 506 3.13 2.58 -15.19
N VAL A 507 2.25 3.22 -15.95
CA VAL A 507 2.54 4.46 -16.69
C VAL A 507 2.99 5.58 -15.75
N GLN A 508 2.24 5.83 -14.66
CA GLN A 508 2.62 6.85 -13.67
C GLN A 508 4.02 6.59 -13.08
N CYS A 509 4.36 5.32 -12.81
CA CYS A 509 5.67 4.96 -12.27
C CYS A 509 6.81 5.31 -13.21
N ILE A 510 6.64 4.96 -14.48
CA ILE A 510 7.59 5.25 -15.55
C ILE A 510 7.79 6.77 -15.67
N GLU A 511 6.70 7.54 -15.70
CA GLU A 511 6.76 9.01 -15.81
C GLU A 511 7.41 9.68 -14.60
N MET A 512 7.17 9.18 -13.40
CA MET A 512 7.80 9.72 -12.19
C MET A 512 9.28 9.34 -12.13
N THR A 513 9.62 8.09 -12.49
CA THR A 513 11.00 7.59 -12.50
C THR A 513 11.87 8.36 -13.49
N ASP A 514 11.35 8.64 -14.69
CA ASP A 514 12.02 9.46 -15.71
C ASP A 514 12.34 10.88 -15.21
N LYS A 515 11.52 11.42 -14.32
CA LYS A 515 11.72 12.72 -13.66
C LYS A 515 12.52 12.62 -12.35
N GLY A 516 13.00 11.42 -11.99
CA GLY A 516 13.68 11.12 -10.73
C GLY A 516 12.80 11.21 -9.47
N GLY A 517 11.49 11.33 -9.64
CA GLY A 517 10.50 11.43 -8.58
C GLY A 517 10.03 10.06 -8.10
N ALA A 518 9.74 9.95 -6.80
CA ALA A 518 9.04 8.79 -6.26
C ALA A 518 7.55 8.80 -6.63
N VAL A 519 6.93 7.62 -6.66
CA VAL A 519 5.47 7.44 -6.66
C VAL A 519 4.98 7.42 -5.21
N HIS A 520 4.30 6.38 -4.75
CA HIS A 520 3.71 6.36 -3.41
C HIS A 520 4.73 5.91 -2.35
N PRO A 521 4.57 6.35 -1.08
CA PRO A 521 3.60 7.33 -0.57
C PRO A 521 4.08 8.80 -0.69
N ARG A 522 5.35 9.06 -1.01
CA ARG A 522 5.93 10.41 -1.19
C ARG A 522 5.99 10.83 -2.66
N SER A 523 4.81 10.96 -3.28
CA SER A 523 4.67 11.25 -4.71
C SER A 523 5.36 12.55 -5.12
N GLY A 524 6.22 12.48 -6.13
CA GLY A 524 7.01 13.61 -6.63
C GLY A 524 8.26 13.94 -5.81
N ASP A 525 8.56 13.22 -4.72
CA ASP A 525 9.79 13.44 -3.97
C ASP A 525 11.01 12.96 -4.75
N ILE A 526 11.83 13.93 -5.18
CA ILE A 526 13.06 13.70 -5.95
C ILE A 526 14.28 13.39 -5.10
N SER A 527 14.19 13.52 -3.77
CA SER A 527 15.32 13.25 -2.86
C SER A 527 15.58 11.76 -2.74
N PHE A 528 16.85 11.33 -2.74
CA PHE A 528 17.24 9.92 -2.57
C PHE A 528 18.37 9.78 -1.54
N PRO A 529 18.61 8.58 -0.97
CA PRO A 529 19.64 8.41 0.05
C PRO A 529 21.04 8.40 -0.57
N ASP A 530 21.93 9.19 0.01
CA ASP A 530 23.37 9.24 -0.23
C ASP A 530 24.13 8.50 0.90
N PHE A 531 25.21 7.82 0.55
CA PHE A 531 25.95 6.89 1.42
C PHE A 531 27.43 7.27 1.50
N GLN A 532 27.90 7.59 2.71
CA GLN A 532 29.33 7.76 2.99
C GLN A 532 30.02 6.39 3.20
N LEU A 533 30.21 5.65 2.10
CA LEU A 533 30.66 4.25 2.14
C LEU A 533 32.04 4.04 2.80
N ASN A 534 32.89 5.05 2.83
CA ASN A 534 34.18 5.02 3.54
C ASN A 534 34.05 4.80 5.06
N ARG A 535 32.85 4.99 5.62
CA ARG A 535 32.53 4.77 7.04
C ARG A 535 31.61 3.56 7.25
N CYS A 536 31.33 2.78 6.20
CA CYS A 536 30.48 1.60 6.30
C CYS A 536 31.17 0.49 7.10
N THR A 537 30.46 -0.06 8.07
CA THR A 537 30.90 -1.23 8.87
C THR A 537 30.31 -2.55 8.38
N GLN A 538 29.61 -2.54 7.24
CA GLN A 538 29.01 -3.72 6.61
C GLN A 538 28.05 -4.49 7.54
N CYS A 539 27.39 -3.79 8.48
CA CYS A 539 26.47 -4.39 9.45
C CYS A 539 25.12 -4.86 8.88
N LYS A 540 24.87 -4.66 7.57
CA LYS A 540 23.67 -5.10 6.81
C LYS A 540 22.29 -4.61 7.26
N ARG A 541 22.17 -3.89 8.38
CA ARG A 541 20.87 -3.37 8.86
C ARG A 541 20.11 -2.58 7.80
N CYS A 542 20.79 -1.75 7.00
CA CYS A 542 20.14 -0.96 5.96
C CYS A 542 19.59 -1.79 4.79
N THR A 543 20.23 -2.91 4.45
CA THR A 543 19.80 -3.80 3.36
C THR A 543 18.67 -4.73 3.82
N GLU A 544 18.70 -5.16 5.08
CA GLU A 544 17.69 -6.03 5.69
C GLU A 544 16.41 -5.29 6.07
N GLU A 545 16.52 -4.10 6.68
CA GLU A 545 15.35 -3.36 7.15
C GLU A 545 14.62 -2.61 6.03
N CYS A 546 15.17 -2.54 4.80
CA CYS A 546 14.50 -1.92 3.66
C CYS A 546 13.29 -2.76 3.22
N PRO A 547 12.04 -2.27 3.40
CA PRO A 547 10.87 -3.10 3.11
C PRO A 547 10.59 -3.25 1.60
N PHE A 548 11.26 -2.47 0.76
CA PHE A 548 11.01 -2.35 -0.68
C PHE A 548 12.11 -2.94 -1.57
N GLY A 549 13.19 -3.44 -0.98
CA GLY A 549 14.32 -3.97 -1.75
C GLY A 549 15.06 -2.96 -2.61
N ALA A 550 15.20 -1.75 -2.08
CA ALA A 550 15.91 -0.67 -2.73
C ALA A 550 17.43 -0.72 -2.52
N ILE A 551 17.96 -1.66 -1.74
CA ILE A 551 19.38 -1.74 -1.42
C ILE A 551 19.80 -3.21 -1.47
N ASN A 552 20.68 -3.54 -2.42
CA ASN A 552 21.36 -4.83 -2.54
C ASN A 552 22.74 -4.74 -1.86
N GLU A 553 23.57 -5.77 -2.00
CA GLU A 553 24.96 -5.81 -1.50
C GLU A 553 25.91 -5.99 -2.69
N ASP A 554 27.07 -5.34 -2.66
CA ASP A 554 28.18 -5.65 -3.57
C ASP A 554 28.96 -6.90 -3.11
N GLU A 555 29.94 -7.34 -3.89
CA GLU A 555 30.78 -8.51 -3.57
C GLU A 555 31.53 -8.38 -2.22
N LYS A 556 31.71 -7.16 -1.72
CA LYS A 556 32.39 -6.87 -0.45
C LYS A 556 31.40 -6.72 0.71
N GLY A 557 30.10 -6.87 0.47
CA GLY A 557 29.04 -6.68 1.46
C GLY A 557 28.69 -5.22 1.74
N ASN A 558 29.14 -4.26 0.92
CA ASN A 558 28.71 -2.87 1.04
C ASN A 558 27.30 -2.70 0.46
N PRO A 559 26.49 -1.77 0.98
CA PRO A 559 25.18 -1.50 0.42
C PRO A 559 25.28 -0.91 -0.99
N LEU A 560 24.53 -1.50 -1.93
CA LEU A 560 24.38 -1.06 -3.32
C LEU A 560 22.95 -0.51 -3.51
N PRO A 561 22.73 0.81 -3.32
CA PRO A 561 21.40 1.41 -3.40
C PRO A 561 20.92 1.52 -4.86
N ASN A 562 19.61 1.30 -5.05
CA ASN A 562 18.89 1.52 -6.30
C ASN A 562 17.90 2.69 -6.09
N PRO A 563 18.23 3.91 -6.54
CA PRO A 563 17.40 5.08 -6.26
C PRO A 563 15.99 5.01 -6.85
N THR A 564 15.77 4.34 -7.98
CA THR A 564 14.44 4.22 -8.61
C THR A 564 13.53 3.20 -7.90
N ARG A 565 14.09 2.28 -7.09
CA ARG A 565 13.32 1.39 -6.22
C ARG A 565 12.88 2.08 -4.90
N CYS A 566 13.64 3.09 -4.47
CA CYS A 566 13.52 3.69 -3.15
C CYS A 566 12.27 4.59 -3.01
N ARG A 567 11.46 4.34 -1.97
CA ARG A 567 10.26 5.15 -1.63
C ARG A 567 10.49 6.33 -0.68
N ARG A 568 11.75 6.71 -0.47
CA ARG A 568 12.17 7.90 0.28
C ARG A 568 11.78 7.91 1.78
N CYS A 569 11.51 6.74 2.36
CA CYS A 569 11.04 6.59 3.75
C CYS A 569 12.07 6.96 4.83
N GLY A 570 13.37 6.86 4.52
CA GLY A 570 14.45 7.06 5.48
C GLY A 570 14.71 5.89 6.43
N THR A 571 14.11 4.71 6.23
CA THR A 571 14.32 3.55 7.12
C THR A 571 15.78 3.15 7.22
N CYS A 572 16.51 3.13 6.09
CA CYS A 572 17.94 2.84 6.07
C CYS A 572 18.77 3.84 6.91
N MET A 573 18.40 5.13 6.87
CA MET A 573 19.01 6.18 7.69
C MET A 573 18.78 5.94 9.19
N GLY A 574 17.56 5.56 9.57
CA GLY A 574 17.23 5.20 10.96
C GLY A 574 17.99 3.95 11.44
N ALA A 575 18.16 2.97 10.56
CA ALA A 575 18.82 1.70 10.84
C ALA A 575 20.35 1.79 11.00
N CYS A 576 20.98 2.78 10.36
CA CYS A 576 22.43 2.89 10.30
C CYS A 576 23.04 3.41 11.62
N PRO A 577 23.80 2.60 12.37
CA PRO A 577 24.43 3.04 13.62
C PRO A 577 25.53 4.08 13.37
N GLU A 578 26.26 3.95 12.26
CA GLU A 578 27.33 4.86 11.86
C GLU A 578 26.82 6.18 11.27
N ARG A 579 25.51 6.28 11.03
CA ARG A 579 24.83 7.48 10.47
C ARG A 579 25.47 7.95 9.15
N ILE A 580 25.84 7.01 8.28
CA ILE A 580 26.48 7.30 6.98
C ILE A 580 25.48 7.60 5.87
N ILE A 581 24.19 7.37 6.12
CA ILE A 581 23.11 7.48 5.14
C ILE A 581 22.36 8.77 5.40
N SER A 582 22.12 9.58 4.37
CA SER A 582 21.39 10.84 4.49
C SER A 582 20.67 11.20 3.20
N PHE A 583 19.66 12.06 3.27
CA PHE A 583 19.08 12.73 2.11
C PHE A 583 19.47 14.21 2.18
N LYS A 584 19.59 14.86 1.01
CA LYS A 584 19.90 16.30 0.92
C LYS A 584 18.96 17.18 1.74
N ASN A 585 17.70 16.79 1.85
CA ASN A 585 16.65 17.49 2.59
C ASN A 585 16.14 16.72 3.82
N TYR A 586 16.81 15.64 4.25
CA TYR A 586 16.43 14.87 5.44
C TYR A 586 17.59 14.03 5.98
N SER A 587 18.11 14.37 7.16
CA SER A 587 19.31 13.71 7.70
C SER A 587 19.29 13.62 9.23
N VAL A 588 20.13 12.72 9.78
CA VAL A 588 20.28 12.56 11.24
C VAL A 588 20.72 13.86 11.93
N PRO A 589 21.73 14.60 11.43
CA PRO A 589 22.10 15.88 12.04
C PRO A 589 21.01 16.95 11.93
N MET A 590 20.22 16.95 10.85
CA MET A 590 19.14 17.92 10.67
C MET A 590 18.10 17.81 11.79
N LEU A 591 17.61 16.61 12.08
CA LEU A 591 16.63 16.37 13.15
C LEU A 591 17.26 16.57 14.55
N GLY A 592 18.54 16.21 14.70
CA GLY A 592 19.31 16.54 15.91
C GLY A 592 19.42 18.04 16.17
N ASN A 593 19.54 18.87 15.12
CA ASN A 593 19.58 20.33 15.27
C ASN A 593 18.20 20.91 15.55
N MET A 594 17.14 20.34 14.97
CA MET A 594 15.75 20.71 15.25
C MET A 594 15.38 20.46 16.71
N LEU A 595 15.70 19.29 17.27
CA LEU A 595 15.40 19.02 18.68
C LEU A 595 16.25 19.90 19.60
N LYS A 596 17.50 20.20 19.22
CA LYS A 596 18.41 21.06 20.02
C LYS A 596 18.00 22.53 20.06
N SER A 597 17.22 23.00 19.09
CA SER A 597 16.73 24.39 19.06
C SER A 597 15.49 24.64 19.91
N ILE A 598 14.88 23.59 20.46
CA ILE A 598 13.72 23.70 21.36
C ILE A 598 14.17 24.20 22.72
N GLU A 599 13.41 25.11 23.30
CA GLU A 599 13.59 25.58 24.67
C GLU A 599 13.12 24.50 25.67
N VAL A 600 14.04 24.08 26.53
CA VAL A 600 13.78 23.20 27.67
C VAL A 600 13.87 24.09 28.91
N PRO A 601 12.76 24.28 29.65
CA PRO A 601 12.76 25.08 30.88
C PRO A 601 13.77 24.56 31.90
N GLU A 602 14.23 25.41 32.80
CA GLU A 602 15.09 24.98 33.91
C GLU A 602 14.32 24.07 34.89
N GLU A 603 15.05 23.36 35.76
CA GLU A 603 14.46 22.40 36.70
C GLU A 603 13.48 23.07 37.68
N ASP A 604 13.81 24.29 38.14
CA ASP A 604 13.05 25.07 39.13
C ASP A 604 11.81 25.77 38.55
N GLU A 605 11.65 25.77 37.23
CA GLU A 605 10.46 26.34 36.58
C GLU A 605 9.22 25.43 36.68
N GLU A 606 9.37 24.17 37.13
CA GLU A 606 8.28 23.18 37.27
C GLU A 606 7.46 22.94 35.98
N LYS A 607 8.04 23.23 34.81
CA LYS A 607 7.42 23.07 33.48
C LYS A 607 8.00 21.86 32.75
N PRO A 608 7.25 20.76 32.52
CA PRO A 608 7.75 19.62 31.77
C PRO A 608 7.90 19.99 30.28
N ARG A 609 8.85 19.35 29.58
CA ARG A 609 9.02 19.46 28.14
C ARG A 609 9.04 18.07 27.51
N VAL A 610 8.01 17.79 26.71
CA VAL A 610 7.86 16.51 26.01
C VAL A 610 8.11 16.68 24.51
N LEU A 611 8.96 15.84 23.94
CA LEU A 611 9.19 15.79 22.51
C LEU A 611 8.30 14.73 21.86
N ILE A 612 7.63 15.08 20.76
CA ILE A 612 6.86 14.13 19.96
C ILE A 612 7.53 13.95 18.61
N PHE A 613 7.95 12.73 18.28
CA PHE A 613 8.28 12.35 16.90
C PHE A 613 7.02 11.79 16.23
N ALA A 614 6.47 12.55 15.29
CA ALA A 614 5.21 12.21 14.63
C ALA A 614 5.43 11.77 13.18
N CYS A 615 4.95 10.58 12.82
CA CYS A 615 4.93 10.11 11.44
C CYS A 615 4.12 11.07 10.56
N GLU A 616 4.69 11.49 9.44
CA GLU A 616 4.06 12.45 8.52
C GLU A 616 2.76 11.95 7.86
N ASN A 617 2.54 10.64 7.81
CA ASN A 617 1.46 10.04 7.03
C ASN A 617 0.14 9.94 7.81
N ASP A 618 0.17 9.46 9.06
CA ASP A 618 -1.04 9.31 9.89
C ASP A 618 -1.06 10.27 11.08
N ALA A 619 0.05 10.33 11.84
CA ALA A 619 0.10 11.13 13.07
C ALA A 619 -0.02 12.63 12.81
N ILE A 620 0.73 13.16 11.83
CA ILE A 620 0.67 14.57 11.46
C ILE A 620 -0.72 14.99 10.98
N PRO A 621 -1.39 14.24 10.07
CA PRO A 621 -2.77 14.53 9.71
C PRO A 621 -3.77 14.43 10.88
N ALA A 622 -3.64 13.44 11.76
CA ALA A 622 -4.49 13.32 12.95
C ALA A 622 -4.33 14.53 13.89
N LEU A 623 -3.08 14.99 14.12
CA LEU A 623 -2.76 16.19 14.89
C LEU A 623 -3.36 17.45 14.25
N ASP A 624 -3.20 17.62 12.94
CA ASP A 624 -3.76 18.77 12.22
C ASP A 624 -5.30 18.75 12.28
N MET A 625 -5.93 17.57 12.19
CA MET A 625 -7.38 17.41 12.35
C MET A 625 -7.86 17.69 13.78
N ALA A 626 -7.09 17.35 14.81
CA ALA A 626 -7.41 17.71 16.19
C ALA A 626 -7.46 19.25 16.34
N GLY A 627 -6.49 19.94 15.74
CA GLY A 627 -6.47 21.39 15.65
C GLY A 627 -7.64 22.00 14.87
N ILE A 628 -7.98 21.44 13.70
CA ILE A 628 -9.16 21.87 12.92
C ILE A 628 -10.44 21.78 13.75
N ASN A 629 -10.56 20.74 14.58
CA ASN A 629 -11.69 20.51 15.48
C ASN A 629 -11.57 21.21 16.84
N ARG A 630 -10.56 22.07 17.04
CA ARG A 630 -10.35 22.87 18.26
C ARG A 630 -10.15 22.05 19.53
N LEU A 631 -9.61 20.84 19.38
CA LEU A 631 -9.32 19.98 20.51
C LEU A 631 -8.04 20.43 21.21
N GLN A 632 -8.12 20.68 22.51
CA GLN A 632 -6.99 21.13 23.32
C GLN A 632 -6.16 19.92 23.78
N TYR A 633 -4.83 20.08 23.78
CA TYR A 633 -3.89 19.11 24.34
C TYR A 633 -2.73 19.85 24.99
N SER A 634 -2.00 19.16 25.88
CA SER A 634 -0.97 19.75 26.72
C SER A 634 0.01 20.67 25.97
N LYS A 635 0.17 21.90 26.47
CA LYS A 635 1.10 22.91 25.94
C LYS A 635 2.58 22.57 26.12
N TRP A 636 2.86 21.53 26.90
CA TRP A 636 4.21 21.06 27.22
C TRP A 636 4.88 20.28 26.08
N VAL A 637 4.13 19.91 25.05
CA VAL A 637 4.65 19.11 23.93
C VAL A 637 5.25 19.97 22.81
N ARG A 638 6.26 19.43 22.12
CA ARG A 638 6.80 19.95 20.85
C ARG A 638 6.87 18.83 19.82
N ILE A 639 6.31 19.07 18.64
CA ILE A 639 6.17 18.03 17.62
C ILE A 639 7.22 18.21 16.51
N ILE A 640 8.06 17.20 16.30
CA ILE A 640 8.94 17.09 15.13
C ILE A 640 8.37 16.04 14.18
N PRO A 641 7.99 16.42 12.94
CA PRO A 641 7.59 15.46 11.94
C PRO A 641 8.78 14.62 11.46
N VAL A 642 8.58 13.31 11.33
CA VAL A 642 9.50 12.38 10.69
C VAL A 642 8.83 11.76 9.47
N ARG A 643 9.60 11.47 8.41
CA ARG A 643 9.05 10.84 7.20
C ARG A 643 8.35 9.52 7.51
N CYS A 644 8.91 8.79 8.46
CA CYS A 644 8.41 7.51 8.92
C CYS A 644 9.04 7.26 10.30
N LEU A 645 8.32 6.61 11.23
CA LEU A 645 8.98 6.12 12.45
C LEU A 645 10.11 5.13 12.15
N GLY A 646 10.07 4.41 11.01
CA GLY A 646 11.18 3.57 10.56
C GLY A 646 12.47 4.34 10.32
N SER A 647 12.41 5.66 10.15
CA SER A 647 13.58 6.53 10.03
C SER A 647 14.15 7.02 11.37
N LEU A 648 13.52 6.63 12.49
CA LEU A 648 13.99 6.96 13.84
C LEU A 648 15.38 6.41 14.08
N ASN A 649 16.36 7.30 14.25
CA ASN A 649 17.69 6.95 14.71
C ASN A 649 17.75 7.11 16.24
N LEU A 650 18.28 6.11 16.94
CA LEU A 650 18.31 6.10 18.41
C LEU A 650 19.12 7.25 19.01
N VAL A 651 20.03 7.86 18.25
CA VAL A 651 20.76 9.05 18.70
C VAL A 651 19.83 10.20 19.07
N TRP A 652 18.66 10.33 18.43
CA TRP A 652 17.74 11.42 18.75
C TRP A 652 17.06 11.23 20.10
N ILE A 653 16.85 9.98 20.53
CA ILE A 653 16.35 9.69 21.89
C ILE A 653 17.42 10.09 22.90
N ASN A 654 18.67 9.69 22.66
CA ASN A 654 19.79 10.07 23.52
C ASN A 654 20.00 11.59 23.57
N ASP A 655 19.99 12.27 22.42
CA ASP A 655 20.13 13.73 22.35
C ASP A 655 18.98 14.46 23.05
N ALA A 656 17.74 13.93 22.99
CA ALA A 656 16.60 14.49 23.71
C ALA A 656 16.75 14.31 25.23
N MET A 657 17.03 13.09 25.69
CA MET A 657 17.24 12.84 27.13
C MET A 657 18.41 13.65 27.68
N SER A 658 19.51 13.74 26.94
CA SER A 658 20.71 14.49 27.34
C SER A 658 20.47 16.01 27.40
N LYS A 659 19.55 16.54 26.59
CA LYS A 659 19.17 17.96 26.61
C LYS A 659 18.16 18.30 27.73
N GLY A 660 17.70 17.30 28.49
CA GLY A 660 16.77 17.51 29.60
C GLY A 660 15.29 17.44 29.22
N PHE A 661 14.93 16.87 28.06
CA PHE A 661 13.52 16.60 27.78
C PHE A 661 12.96 15.59 28.80
N ASP A 662 11.80 15.88 29.37
CA ASP A 662 11.19 15.08 30.43
C ASP A 662 10.57 13.78 29.91
N GLY A 663 10.17 13.77 28.63
CA GLY A 663 9.69 12.58 27.93
C GLY A 663 9.75 12.69 26.41
N VAL A 664 9.74 11.54 25.74
CA VAL A 664 9.69 11.40 24.28
C VAL A 664 8.53 10.48 23.90
N LEU A 665 7.58 11.00 23.13
CA LEU A 665 6.47 10.25 22.56
C LEU A 665 6.70 10.01 21.06
N LEU A 666 6.51 8.78 20.61
CA LEU A 666 6.58 8.40 19.21
C LEU A 666 5.19 8.04 18.72
N MET A 667 4.70 8.77 17.72
CA MET A 667 3.37 8.56 17.14
C MET A 667 3.50 8.01 15.72
N GLY A 668 3.16 6.73 15.56
CA GLY A 668 3.33 5.97 14.31
C GLY A 668 2.02 5.51 13.69
N CYS A 669 2.08 5.13 12.42
CA CYS A 669 0.97 4.44 11.76
C CYS A 669 0.75 3.05 12.37
N LYS A 670 -0.48 2.53 12.34
CA LYS A 670 -0.79 1.14 12.71
C LYS A 670 -0.02 0.12 11.86
N HIS A 671 0.64 -0.86 12.46
CA HIS A 671 1.28 -2.00 11.77
C HIS A 671 0.55 -3.34 12.04
N GLY A 672 1.01 -4.45 11.43
CA GLY A 672 0.43 -5.79 11.61
C GLY A 672 -0.43 -6.26 10.43
N ASP A 673 -1.43 -7.14 10.67
CA ASP A 673 -2.25 -7.74 9.60
C ASP A 673 -3.26 -6.75 8.97
N ASP A 674 -3.69 -5.75 9.73
CA ASP A 674 -4.57 -4.66 9.31
C ASP A 674 -3.83 -3.32 9.38
N TYR A 675 -2.63 -3.30 8.77
CA TYR A 675 -1.74 -2.15 8.84
C TYR A 675 -2.24 -0.99 7.96
N GLN A 676 -1.97 0.21 8.47
CA GLN A 676 -2.04 1.48 7.72
C GLN A 676 -0.65 2.08 7.50
N CYS A 677 0.39 1.39 7.96
CA CYS A 677 1.76 1.83 7.77
C CYS A 677 2.06 2.04 6.28
N HIS A 678 2.23 3.30 5.90
CA HIS A 678 2.48 3.71 4.52
C HIS A 678 3.83 3.21 3.99
N PHE A 679 4.71 2.79 4.91
CA PHE A 679 6.00 2.19 4.61
C PHE A 679 6.13 0.74 5.11
N MET A 680 5.01 0.04 5.29
CA MET A 680 4.89 -1.37 5.69
C MET A 680 5.32 -1.69 7.12
N LYS A 681 6.57 -1.39 7.46
CA LYS A 681 7.23 -1.84 8.71
C LYS A 681 7.75 -0.70 9.57
N GLY A 682 7.39 0.55 9.25
CA GLY A 682 7.97 1.73 9.89
C GLY A 682 7.84 1.74 11.42
N SER A 683 6.60 1.64 11.91
CA SER A 683 6.30 1.64 13.34
C SER A 683 6.79 0.36 14.03
N GLU A 684 6.65 -0.80 13.36
CA GLU A 684 7.16 -2.09 13.84
C GLU A 684 8.68 -2.02 14.11
N LEU A 685 9.46 -1.54 13.14
CA LEU A 685 10.92 -1.38 13.26
C LEU A 685 11.29 -0.39 14.37
N ALA A 686 10.53 0.70 14.52
CA ALA A 686 10.76 1.65 15.60
C ALA A 686 10.55 1.00 16.97
N GLY A 687 9.46 0.23 17.15
CA GLY A 687 9.20 -0.53 18.37
C GLY A 687 10.32 -1.50 18.72
N ILE A 688 10.82 -2.26 17.73
CA ILE A 688 11.95 -3.20 17.91
C ILE A 688 13.23 -2.47 18.33
N ARG A 689 13.49 -1.27 17.81
CA ARG A 689 14.67 -0.48 18.21
C ARG A 689 14.51 0.10 19.62
N LEU A 690 13.30 0.55 19.98
CA LEU A 690 13.01 1.11 21.30
C LEU A 690 13.11 0.09 22.42
N SER A 691 12.71 -1.17 22.18
CA SER A 691 12.83 -2.22 23.20
C SER A 691 14.27 -2.38 23.69
N LYS A 692 15.27 -2.10 22.85
CA LYS A 692 16.70 -2.11 23.20
C LYS A 692 17.16 -0.85 23.95
N VAL A 693 16.46 0.27 23.76
CA VAL A 693 16.74 1.54 24.46
C VAL A 693 16.21 1.52 25.88
N SER A 694 15.03 0.93 26.12
CA SER A 694 14.44 0.82 27.46
C SER A 694 15.43 0.23 28.47
N GLU A 695 16.10 -0.87 28.12
CA GLU A 695 17.14 -1.49 28.96
C GLU A 695 18.32 -0.54 29.26
N THR A 696 18.67 0.34 28.31
CA THR A 696 19.77 1.30 28.48
C THR A 696 19.36 2.45 29.39
N LEU A 697 18.13 2.96 29.26
CA LEU A 697 17.61 4.05 30.10
C LEU A 697 17.52 3.61 31.56
N ASP A 698 16.96 2.42 31.82
CA ASP A 698 16.82 1.90 33.19
C ASP A 698 18.21 1.74 33.86
N ARG A 699 19.22 1.32 33.11
CA ARG A 699 20.61 1.23 33.59
C ARG A 699 21.25 2.59 33.91
N LEU A 700 20.80 3.66 33.26
CA LEU A 700 21.25 5.03 33.49
C LEU A 700 20.45 5.73 34.62
N GLY A 701 19.51 5.04 35.26
CA GLY A 701 18.66 5.62 36.31
C GLY A 701 17.57 6.54 35.76
N LEU A 702 17.26 6.44 34.46
CA LEU A 702 16.13 7.11 33.83
C LEU A 702 14.99 6.11 33.68
N GLU A 703 13.78 6.47 34.06
CA GLU A 703 12.61 5.62 33.87
C GLU A 703 12.41 5.36 32.38
N SER A 704 12.54 4.11 31.93
CA SER A 704 12.37 3.75 30.51
C SER A 704 11.01 4.17 29.94
N GLU A 705 10.00 4.29 30.80
CA GLU A 705 8.66 4.77 30.45
C GLU A 705 8.61 6.26 30.04
N ARG A 706 9.70 7.02 30.21
CA ARG A 706 9.87 8.36 29.64
C ARG A 706 9.93 8.35 28.12
N VAL A 707 10.20 7.19 27.50
CA VAL A 707 10.17 7.02 26.05
C VAL A 707 9.08 6.03 25.68
N TYR A 708 8.02 6.52 25.04
CA TYR A 708 6.85 5.71 24.72
C TYR A 708 6.49 5.80 23.24
N MET A 709 5.99 4.70 22.69
CA MET A 709 5.48 4.65 21.32
C MET A 709 4.01 4.27 21.33
N THR A 710 3.24 4.96 20.49
CA THR A 710 1.83 4.70 20.27
C THR A 710 1.50 4.68 18.77
N GLU A 711 0.44 3.98 18.43
CA GLU A 711 -0.08 3.89 17.07
C GLU A 711 -1.32 4.75 16.91
N VAL A 712 -1.39 5.46 15.79
CA VAL A 712 -2.50 6.33 15.41
C VAL A 712 -2.87 6.11 13.95
N ASN A 713 -4.17 6.17 13.69
CA ASN A 713 -4.78 6.24 12.37
C ASN A 713 -5.00 7.72 12.00
N VAL A 714 -4.99 8.05 10.71
CA VAL A 714 -5.34 9.39 10.20
C VAL A 714 -6.66 9.95 10.75
N MET A 715 -7.60 9.06 11.12
CA MET A 715 -8.91 9.40 11.68
C MET A 715 -8.97 9.50 13.21
N ASP A 716 -7.90 9.19 13.94
CA ASP A 716 -7.87 9.17 15.42
C ASP A 716 -7.77 10.58 16.06
N TYR A 717 -8.19 11.64 15.36
CA TYR A 717 -8.01 13.03 15.80
C TYR A 717 -8.69 13.33 17.16
N ASP A 718 -9.80 12.67 17.45
CA ASP A 718 -10.56 12.77 18.70
C ASP A 718 -9.83 12.13 19.90
N ARG A 719 -8.96 11.16 19.63
CA ARG A 719 -8.15 10.46 20.65
C ARG A 719 -6.83 11.18 20.96
N ILE A 720 -6.37 12.08 20.08
CA ILE A 720 -5.09 12.80 20.23
C ILE A 720 -4.96 13.50 21.60
N PRO A 721 -5.93 14.30 22.08
CA PRO A 721 -5.85 14.93 23.39
C PRO A 721 -5.60 13.93 24.51
N LYS A 722 -6.35 12.84 24.51
CA LYS A 722 -6.24 11.79 25.53
C LYS A 722 -4.84 11.18 25.52
N ILE A 723 -4.35 10.77 24.35
CA ILE A 723 -3.02 10.16 24.18
C ILE A 723 -1.92 11.08 24.71
N ILE A 724 -1.95 12.36 24.31
CA ILE A 724 -0.93 13.32 24.71
C ILE A 724 -1.01 13.63 26.21
N ASN A 725 -2.20 13.94 26.72
CA ASN A 725 -2.39 14.38 28.09
C ASN A 725 -2.07 13.25 29.08
N GLU A 726 -2.52 12.02 28.81
CA GLU A 726 -2.20 10.86 29.65
C GLU A 726 -0.69 10.59 29.70
N PHE A 727 0.02 10.80 28.58
CA PHE A 727 1.48 10.67 28.57
C PHE A 727 2.15 11.77 29.38
N VAL A 728 1.74 13.03 29.22
CA VAL A 728 2.29 14.15 30.01
C VAL A 728 2.03 13.96 31.51
N GLU A 729 0.82 13.58 31.91
CA GLU A 729 0.49 13.27 33.31
C GLU A 729 1.35 12.14 33.88
N LYS A 730 1.78 11.20 33.04
CA LYS A 730 2.72 10.14 33.43
C LYS A 730 4.13 10.69 33.64
N ILE A 731 4.59 11.57 32.75
CA ILE A 731 5.89 12.23 32.87
C ILE A 731 5.95 13.09 34.14
N ASP A 732 4.90 13.84 34.45
CA ASP A 732 4.83 14.67 35.65
C ASP A 732 5.01 13.86 36.94
N LYS A 733 4.51 12.61 36.98
CA LYS A 733 4.68 11.71 38.12
C LYS A 733 6.12 11.26 38.33
N PHE A 734 6.94 11.24 37.28
CA PHE A 734 8.36 10.91 37.40
C PHE A 734 9.20 12.11 37.84
N GLY A 735 8.65 13.32 37.79
CA GLY A 735 9.40 14.55 38.02
C GLY A 735 10.37 14.89 36.87
N PRO A 736 11.16 15.96 37.04
CA PRO A 736 12.05 16.45 35.99
C PRO A 736 13.07 15.39 35.58
N ASN A 737 13.47 15.42 34.32
CA ASN A 737 14.59 14.61 33.85
C ASN A 737 15.86 14.97 34.65
N PRO A 738 16.59 14.00 35.25
CA PRO A 738 17.84 14.25 35.97
C PRO A 738 18.93 15.00 35.20
N MET A 739 18.86 15.02 33.87
CA MET A 739 19.78 15.74 32.99
C MET A 739 19.30 17.18 32.67
N LYS A 740 18.15 17.60 33.18
CA LYS A 740 17.61 18.95 32.98
C LYS A 740 18.45 19.98 33.73
N GLY A 741 18.83 21.07 33.06
CA GLY A 741 19.72 22.10 33.61
C GLY A 741 21.24 21.82 33.52
N PHE A 742 21.66 20.70 32.90
CA PHE A 742 23.08 20.29 32.76
C PHE A 742 23.66 20.43 31.34
#